data_AF-A0A4D6L6G3-F1
#
_entry.id   AF-A0A4D6L6G3-F1
#
_cell.length_a   1.000
_cell.length_b   1.000
_cell.length_c   1.000
_cell.angle_alpha   90.00
_cell.angle_beta   90.00
_cell.angle_gamma   90.00
#
_symmetry.space_group_name_H-M   'P 1'
#
loop_
_entity.id
_entity.type
_entity.pdbx_description
1 polymer ?
#
loop_
_entity_poly.entity_id
_entity_poly.type
_entity_poly.pdbx_seq_one_letter_code
_entity_poly.pdbx_strand_id
1 'polypeptide(L)'
;MASSISLSTPFYRPSVCKQLKLFTGLHKFSLNGPGSDLSFLQLNASVSSATFRIKATLTSGRGVWVSYPNSNGVGTEGQRDVAAFGTPGIDTAVPAGSGFSDDDDDEYDFDTPTEGFASVPEAIEDVRNGKMVVVVDDEDRENEGDVIMAAELVTPEAMAFIVKHGTGIVCISMKEEDLERLELPLMVNSQYNDEKLRTAFTVTVDAKHGTTTGVSARDRATTVLALASKDSKPSDFNRPGHIFPLMYREGGVLKRAGHTEASVDLAILAGLNPAAVLCEIVDDDGSMARLPKLRQFAERENLKIVSIADLIRYRRKRDKLVEPAGSAVIPTMWGPFTANCYRSLLDGIEHITMVKGDIGDGHDVLVRVHSECLTGDIFGSARCDCGHQLSIAMQQIETAGRGVLVYLRGHEGRGIGLGHKLRAYNLQDDGRDTVEANEELGLPVDSREYGIGAQILRDLGVRSMKLMTNNPAKYVGLKGYGLTISGRIPLLSLITKENKRYLETKRAKMGHVYGSEFNSILNNPDSGNGYKLGFVKHLSLLNFIKCHVMCLLGDIGDGHDVLVRVHSECLTGDIFGSARCDCGHQLSIAMQQIETAGRGVLVYLRGHEGRGIGLGHKLRAYNLQDDGRDTVEANEELGLPVDSREYGIGAQILRDLGVRSMKLMTNNPAKYVGLKGYGLTISGRIPLLSLITKENKRYLETKRAKMGHVYGSEFNSILNNPDSGNGKAGSGDDSNAAPGL
;
A
#
# COMPACT_ATOMS: atom_id res chain seq x y z
N MET A 1 15.12 -66.40 8.91
CA MET A 1 14.31 -67.20 7.97
C MET A 1 12.88 -66.72 8.18
N ALA A 2 12.30 -65.97 7.22
CA ALA A 2 11.45 -66.48 6.14
C ALA A 2 10.16 -67.16 6.68
N SER A 3 8.93 -66.82 6.23
CA SER A 3 8.52 -65.93 5.11
C SER A 3 7.00 -65.76 5.03
N SER A 4 6.51 -64.59 4.58
CA SER A 4 5.19 -64.32 3.93
C SER A 4 3.90 -64.67 4.71
N ILE A 5 2.75 -63.99 4.60
CA ILE A 5 2.14 -63.25 3.48
C ILE A 5 1.41 -61.99 4.03
N SER A 6 1.47 -60.87 3.30
CA SER A 6 0.57 -59.72 3.50
C SER A 6 -0.26 -59.49 2.23
N LEU A 7 -1.57 -59.25 2.36
CA LEU A 7 -2.42 -58.83 1.24
C LEU A 7 -2.63 -57.33 1.28
N SER A 8 -2.13 -56.65 0.24
CA SER A 8 -2.33 -55.23 -0.05
C SER A 8 -3.25 -55.06 -1.25
N THR A 9 -4.14 -54.06 -1.21
CA THR A 9 -4.97 -53.63 -2.35
C THR A 9 -4.57 -52.22 -2.79
N PRO A 10 -4.10 -52.03 -4.05
CA PRO A 10 -3.65 -50.71 -4.51
C PRO A 10 -4.38 -50.17 -5.76
N PHE A 11 -4.16 -48.87 -6.01
CA PHE A 11 -4.34 -48.09 -7.25
C PHE A 11 -5.74 -47.80 -7.82
N TYR A 12 -5.96 -46.51 -8.12
CA TYR A 12 -6.39 -46.09 -9.46
C TYR A 12 -5.71 -44.76 -9.87
N ARG A 13 -5.39 -44.62 -11.16
CA ARG A 13 -4.79 -43.41 -11.78
C ARG A 13 -5.88 -42.52 -12.40
N PRO A 14 -5.67 -41.20 -12.55
CA PRO A 14 -6.47 -40.38 -13.45
C PRO A 14 -5.98 -40.56 -14.91
N SER A 15 -6.89 -40.98 -15.79
CA SER A 15 -6.65 -41.12 -17.24
C SER A 15 -7.32 -39.97 -18.00
N VAL A 16 -6.61 -39.40 -18.98
CA VAL A 16 -7.11 -38.35 -19.87
C VAL A 16 -8.22 -38.89 -20.79
N CYS A 17 -9.35 -38.19 -20.91
CA CYS A 17 -10.09 -38.19 -22.18
C CYS A 17 -10.88 -36.90 -22.45
N LYS A 18 -11.02 -36.63 -23.75
CA LYS A 18 -11.50 -35.43 -24.44
C LYS A 18 -13.03 -35.22 -24.36
N GLN A 19 -13.44 -34.05 -24.87
CA GLN A 19 -14.79 -33.63 -25.29
C GLN A 19 -15.71 -33.03 -24.22
N LEU A 20 -15.78 -31.71 -24.21
CA LEU A 20 -17.02 -30.97 -23.95
C LEU A 20 -17.44 -30.28 -25.25
N LYS A 21 -18.58 -30.71 -25.80
CA LYS A 21 -19.17 -30.15 -27.03
C LYS A 21 -19.94 -28.87 -26.70
N LEU A 22 -20.05 -27.98 -27.68
CA LEU A 22 -21.05 -26.90 -27.64
C LEU A 22 -22.45 -27.48 -27.38
N PHE A 23 -23.20 -26.84 -26.49
CA PHE A 23 -24.65 -27.00 -26.41
C PHE A 23 -25.32 -25.64 -26.59
N THR A 24 -25.79 -25.41 -27.81
CA THR A 24 -26.83 -24.42 -28.11
C THR A 24 -28.18 -24.98 -27.66
N GLY A 25 -28.93 -24.25 -26.84
CA GLY A 25 -30.22 -24.71 -26.32
C GLY A 25 -31.14 -23.58 -25.89
N LEU A 26 -31.89 -23.02 -26.84
CA LEU A 26 -33.08 -22.20 -26.56
C LEU A 26 -34.14 -23.08 -25.89
N HIS A 27 -34.65 -22.71 -24.71
CA HIS A 27 -36.01 -23.10 -24.31
C HIS A 27 -36.71 -22.02 -23.49
N LYS A 28 -37.99 -21.82 -23.83
CA LYS A 28 -38.91 -20.87 -23.20
C LYS A 28 -39.25 -21.30 -21.77
N PHE A 29 -39.40 -20.34 -20.87
CA PHE A 29 -40.26 -20.49 -19.69
C PHE A 29 -41.57 -19.72 -19.90
N SER A 30 -42.67 -20.36 -19.51
CA SER A 30 -44.02 -19.81 -19.54
C SER A 30 -44.51 -19.72 -18.09
N LEU A 31 -44.99 -18.56 -17.68
CA LEU A 31 -45.57 -18.34 -16.35
C LEU A 31 -47.04 -17.93 -16.51
N ASN A 32 -47.94 -18.75 -15.97
CA ASN A 32 -49.31 -18.37 -15.69
C ASN A 32 -49.39 -17.84 -14.24
N GLY A 33 -50.17 -16.78 -14.02
CA GLY A 33 -50.39 -16.18 -12.69
C GLY A 33 -51.39 -16.96 -11.80
N PRO A 34 -52.05 -16.33 -10.79
CA PRO A 34 -52.29 -14.89 -10.64
C PRO A 34 -52.10 -14.25 -9.24
N GLY A 35 -52.04 -12.90 -9.21
CA GLY A 35 -52.80 -12.09 -8.24
C GLY A 35 -52.08 -11.47 -7.04
N SER A 36 -51.65 -10.20 -7.15
CA SER A 36 -52.26 -9.06 -6.41
C SER A 36 -51.55 -7.71 -6.69
N ASP A 37 -52.37 -6.76 -7.17
CA ASP A 37 -52.31 -5.28 -7.20
C ASP A 37 -51.10 -4.58 -6.52
N LEU A 38 -50.41 -3.60 -7.15
CA LEU A 38 -50.96 -2.25 -7.36
C LEU A 38 -50.14 -1.36 -8.35
N SER A 39 -50.89 -0.51 -9.08
CA SER A 39 -50.51 0.78 -9.72
C SER A 39 -49.27 0.90 -10.62
N PHE A 40 -49.51 0.92 -11.93
CA PHE A 40 -48.62 1.49 -12.96
C PHE A 40 -48.57 3.02 -12.91
N LEU A 41 -47.41 3.60 -13.25
CA LEU A 41 -47.34 4.88 -13.98
C LEU A 41 -46.50 4.67 -15.24
N GLN A 42 -47.13 4.87 -16.40
CA GLN A 42 -46.62 4.48 -17.71
C GLN A 42 -46.02 5.69 -18.42
N LEU A 43 -44.75 5.61 -18.82
CA LEU A 43 -44.15 6.55 -19.79
C LEU A 43 -43.73 5.78 -21.05
N ASN A 44 -44.51 5.97 -22.12
CA ASN A 44 -44.22 5.40 -23.42
C ASN A 44 -43.01 6.11 -24.05
N ALA A 45 -41.96 5.36 -24.36
CA ALA A 45 -40.93 5.84 -25.26
C ALA A 45 -41.48 5.90 -26.69
N SER A 46 -41.36 7.06 -27.34
CA SER A 46 -41.50 7.18 -28.79
C SER A 46 -40.23 7.80 -29.36
N VAL A 47 -39.60 7.09 -30.30
CA VAL A 47 -38.43 7.57 -31.02
C VAL A 47 -38.91 8.39 -32.21
N SER A 48 -38.50 9.66 -32.30
CA SER A 48 -38.59 10.40 -33.56
C SER A 48 -37.31 11.21 -33.80
N SER A 49 -36.86 11.23 -35.05
CA SER A 49 -35.65 11.89 -35.50
C SER A 49 -35.95 13.31 -35.98
N ALA A 50 -35.43 14.33 -35.31
CA ALA A 50 -35.29 15.68 -35.88
C ALA A 50 -34.20 16.51 -35.18
N THR A 51 -33.37 17.16 -35.98
CA THR A 51 -32.32 18.09 -35.55
C THR A 51 -32.92 19.45 -35.16
N PHE A 52 -32.59 19.99 -33.99
CA PHE A 52 -32.82 21.42 -33.71
C PHE A 52 -31.65 22.06 -32.94
N ARG A 53 -31.14 23.17 -33.47
CA ARG A 53 -30.33 24.14 -32.71
C ARG A 53 -31.27 24.98 -31.86
N ILE A 54 -31.00 25.11 -30.56
CA ILE A 54 -31.60 26.15 -29.71
C ILE A 54 -30.48 27.02 -29.16
N LYS A 55 -30.48 28.30 -29.55
CA LYS A 55 -29.82 29.37 -28.82
C LYS A 55 -30.73 29.75 -27.66
N ALA A 56 -30.23 29.72 -26.43
CA ALA A 56 -30.86 30.38 -25.30
C ALA A 56 -29.82 31.29 -24.64
N THR A 57 -30.07 32.59 -24.70
CA THR A 57 -29.26 33.63 -24.07
C THR A 57 -29.86 33.94 -22.70
N LEU A 58 -29.03 34.00 -21.66
CA LEU A 58 -29.44 34.52 -20.35
C LEU A 58 -28.47 35.63 -19.94
N THR A 59 -28.97 36.85 -19.97
CA THR A 59 -28.25 38.08 -19.62
C THR A 59 -28.56 38.50 -18.20
N SER A 60 -27.54 38.58 -17.35
CA SER A 60 -27.44 39.63 -16.34
C SER A 60 -25.95 39.96 -16.11
N GLY A 61 -25.53 41.20 -15.92
CA GLY A 61 -26.37 42.40 -15.88
C GLY A 61 -25.91 43.50 -14.92
N ARG A 62 -24.60 43.62 -14.65
CA ARG A 62 -23.96 44.81 -14.05
C ARG A 62 -22.47 44.77 -14.36
N GLY A 63 -21.97 45.79 -15.04
CA GLY A 63 -20.54 45.93 -15.36
C GLY A 63 -19.93 47.16 -14.69
N VAL A 64 -18.61 47.15 -14.57
CA VAL A 64 -17.79 48.36 -14.51
C VAL A 64 -16.64 48.16 -15.50
N TRP A 65 -16.39 49.17 -16.33
CA TRP A 65 -15.30 49.18 -17.31
C TRP A 65 -14.06 49.88 -16.71
N VAL A 66 -12.86 49.35 -16.95
CA VAL A 66 -11.65 50.16 -17.23
C VAL A 66 -10.80 49.44 -18.27
N SER A 67 -10.18 50.22 -19.16
CA SER A 67 -9.51 49.81 -20.40
C SER A 67 -7.98 49.62 -20.27
N TYR A 68 -7.40 48.82 -21.17
CA TYR A 68 -5.97 48.77 -21.47
C TYR A 68 -5.67 49.52 -22.78
N PRO A 69 -4.62 50.37 -22.85
CA PRO A 69 -4.05 50.83 -24.12
C PRO A 69 -3.00 49.83 -24.64
N ASN A 70 -2.94 49.69 -25.97
CA ASN A 70 -2.03 48.81 -26.69
C ASN A 70 -0.97 49.66 -27.42
N SER A 71 0.28 49.20 -27.57
CA SER A 71 1.32 49.91 -28.34
C SER A 71 2.35 48.98 -28.97
N ASN A 72 2.60 49.18 -30.27
CA ASN A 72 3.41 48.31 -31.13
C ASN A 72 4.92 48.64 -31.10
N GLY A 73 5.76 47.60 -31.06
CA GLY A 73 6.55 47.15 -32.22
C GLY A 73 7.94 47.74 -32.58
N VAL A 74 8.66 46.93 -33.38
CA VAL A 74 9.81 47.20 -34.28
C VAL A 74 11.24 47.02 -33.73
N GLY A 75 12.04 46.19 -34.44
CA GLY A 75 13.52 46.19 -34.43
C GLY A 75 14.19 44.81 -34.58
N THR A 76 14.83 44.51 -35.72
CA THR A 76 15.46 43.20 -36.02
C THR A 76 16.93 43.30 -36.49
N GLU A 77 17.83 42.53 -35.85
CA GLU A 77 19.15 42.01 -36.34
C GLU A 77 19.71 41.01 -35.29
N GLY A 78 20.67 40.09 -35.53
CA GLY A 78 21.29 39.66 -36.80
C GLY A 78 22.50 38.71 -36.62
N GLN A 79 22.31 37.38 -36.73
CA GLN A 79 23.33 36.29 -36.68
C GLN A 79 24.06 36.08 -35.32
N ARG A 80 24.36 34.87 -34.81
CA ARG A 80 24.81 33.61 -35.44
C ARG A 80 24.34 32.36 -34.68
N ASP A 81 24.14 31.26 -35.40
CA ASP A 81 23.60 30.01 -34.87
C ASP A 81 24.60 29.16 -34.06
N VAL A 82 24.16 28.70 -32.88
CA VAL A 82 24.65 27.49 -32.21
C VAL A 82 23.42 26.66 -31.87
N ALA A 83 23.31 25.45 -32.44
CA ALA A 83 22.11 24.63 -32.33
C ALA A 83 21.99 23.96 -30.94
N ALA A 84 21.38 24.69 -29.99
CA ALA A 84 20.86 24.10 -28.76
C ALA A 84 19.46 23.52 -29.01
N PHE A 85 19.21 22.29 -28.58
CA PHE A 85 17.88 21.67 -28.65
C PHE A 85 16.90 22.39 -27.71
N GLY A 86 16.03 23.21 -28.28
CA GLY A 86 15.07 24.01 -27.53
C GLY A 86 13.92 23.19 -26.95
N THR A 87 13.79 23.23 -25.62
CA THR A 87 12.55 22.88 -24.91
C THR A 87 11.41 23.80 -25.39
N PRO A 88 10.21 23.28 -25.74
CA PRO A 88 9.05 24.14 -25.95
C PRO A 88 8.68 24.80 -24.63
N GLY A 89 8.85 26.13 -24.55
CA GLY A 89 8.35 26.90 -23.41
C GLY A 89 6.83 26.85 -23.38
N ILE A 90 6.28 26.13 -22.41
CA ILE A 90 4.87 26.28 -22.03
C ILE A 90 4.83 27.39 -20.98
N ASP A 91 4.21 28.52 -21.32
CA ASP A 91 3.92 29.59 -20.36
C ASP A 91 2.91 29.06 -19.31
N THR A 92 3.43 28.45 -18.25
CA THR A 92 2.65 28.03 -17.09
C THR A 92 2.39 29.20 -16.14
N ALA A 93 1.72 30.23 -16.65
CA ALA A 93 1.03 31.18 -15.80
C ALA A 93 -0.01 30.40 -14.96
N VAL A 94 0.21 30.29 -13.66
CA VAL A 94 -0.70 29.61 -12.73
C VAL A 94 -2.05 30.34 -12.77
N PRO A 95 -3.15 29.69 -13.20
CA PRO A 95 -4.43 30.37 -13.28
C PRO A 95 -4.94 30.73 -11.88
N ALA A 96 -5.10 32.03 -11.61
CA ALA A 96 -5.78 32.52 -10.42
C ALA A 96 -7.29 32.28 -10.58
N GLY A 97 -7.75 31.10 -10.13
CA GLY A 97 -9.13 30.65 -10.29
C GLY A 97 -9.32 29.23 -9.75
N SER A 98 -9.23 29.07 -8.44
CA SER A 98 -9.49 27.79 -7.77
C SER A 98 -10.95 27.40 -7.91
N GLY A 99 -11.24 26.42 -8.77
CA GLY A 99 -12.57 25.81 -8.92
C GLY A 99 -12.97 24.88 -7.77
N PHE A 100 -12.59 25.23 -6.54
CA PHE A 100 -13.03 24.59 -5.30
C PHE A 100 -13.86 25.63 -4.54
N SER A 101 -15.09 25.27 -4.18
CA SER A 101 -15.86 26.01 -3.19
C SER A 101 -15.30 25.69 -1.80
N ASP A 102 -14.89 26.72 -1.05
CA ASP A 102 -14.36 26.58 0.32
C ASP A 102 -15.47 26.35 1.36
N ASP A 103 -16.64 25.83 0.94
CA ASP A 103 -17.84 25.68 1.78
C ASP A 103 -17.78 24.49 2.78
N ASP A 104 -16.72 23.66 2.74
CA ASP A 104 -16.47 22.58 3.72
C ASP A 104 -15.66 23.11 4.93
N ASP A 105 -16.17 24.15 5.56
CA ASP A 105 -15.53 24.82 6.72
C ASP A 105 -15.74 24.08 8.06
N ASP A 106 -16.39 22.91 8.02
CA ASP A 106 -16.46 21.99 9.16
C ASP A 106 -15.04 21.55 9.58
N GLU A 107 -14.62 21.98 10.76
CA GLU A 107 -13.39 21.52 11.39
C GLU A 107 -13.59 20.06 11.84
N TYR A 108 -13.24 19.13 10.96
CA TYR A 108 -13.32 17.69 11.17
C TYR A 108 -12.32 17.24 12.27
N ASP A 109 -12.63 17.52 13.52
CA ASP A 109 -11.84 17.13 14.66
C ASP A 109 -12.01 15.62 14.91
N PHE A 110 -10.93 14.86 14.72
CA PHE A 110 -10.91 13.43 14.98
C PHE A 110 -11.13 13.04 16.46
N ASP A 111 -11.08 13.99 17.40
CA ASP A 111 -11.42 13.77 18.81
C ASP A 111 -12.91 13.98 19.12
N THR A 112 -13.69 14.53 18.17
CA THR A 112 -15.15 14.53 18.26
C THR A 112 -15.65 13.08 18.20
N PRO A 113 -16.43 12.62 19.19
CA PRO A 113 -16.99 11.28 19.18
C PRO A 113 -18.02 11.13 18.07
N THR A 114 -18.18 9.90 17.60
CA THR A 114 -19.27 9.55 16.68
C THR A 114 -20.62 9.80 17.36
N GLU A 115 -21.63 10.24 16.60
CA GLU A 115 -22.92 10.65 17.17
C GLU A 115 -23.57 9.54 18.02
N GLY A 116 -23.90 9.87 19.27
CA GLY A 116 -24.44 8.92 20.25
C GLY A 116 -23.41 8.03 20.94
N PHE A 117 -22.12 8.39 20.90
CA PHE A 117 -21.05 7.81 21.70
C PHE A 117 -20.42 8.86 22.64
N ALA A 118 -19.79 8.39 23.71
CA ALA A 118 -18.96 9.21 24.59
C ALA A 118 -17.59 9.50 23.95
N SER A 119 -16.90 10.52 24.43
CA SER A 119 -15.53 10.78 23.98
C SER A 119 -14.54 9.76 24.56
N VAL A 120 -13.52 9.41 23.79
CA VAL A 120 -12.45 8.50 24.24
C VAL A 120 -11.75 9.02 25.52
N PRO A 121 -11.46 10.33 25.69
CA PRO A 121 -10.97 10.88 26.96
C PRO A 121 -11.86 10.58 28.18
N GLU A 122 -13.19 10.65 28.06
CA GLU A 122 -14.09 10.31 29.17
C GLU A 122 -14.03 8.83 29.54
N ALA A 123 -14.00 7.94 28.55
CA ALA A 123 -13.88 6.51 28.79
C ALA A 123 -12.52 6.15 29.43
N ILE A 124 -11.43 6.81 29.01
CA ILE A 124 -10.11 6.68 29.64
C ILE A 124 -10.16 7.11 31.12
N GLU A 125 -10.85 8.22 31.43
CA GLU A 125 -10.98 8.70 32.81
C GLU A 125 -11.85 7.75 33.67
N ASP A 126 -12.93 7.20 33.12
CA ASP A 126 -13.75 6.22 33.83
C ASP A 126 -12.97 4.92 34.11
N VAL A 127 -12.22 4.39 33.13
CA VAL A 127 -11.33 3.23 33.32
C VAL A 127 -10.22 3.52 34.34
N ARG A 128 -9.62 4.72 34.30
CA ARG A 128 -8.61 5.19 35.30
C ARG A 128 -9.17 5.18 36.73
N ASN A 129 -10.45 5.50 36.90
CA ASN A 129 -11.14 5.50 38.18
C ASN A 129 -11.72 4.11 38.56
N GLY A 130 -11.36 3.04 37.85
CA GLY A 130 -11.81 1.67 38.13
C GLY A 130 -13.25 1.38 37.75
N LYS A 131 -13.90 2.25 36.95
CA LYS A 131 -15.24 2.00 36.43
C LYS A 131 -15.18 1.11 35.19
N MET A 132 -16.34 0.55 34.87
CA MET A 132 -16.56 -0.17 33.61
C MET A 132 -16.95 0.82 32.50
N VAL A 133 -16.64 0.46 31.25
CA VAL A 133 -17.12 1.12 30.04
C VAL A 133 -17.65 0.09 29.05
N VAL A 134 -18.57 0.49 28.16
CA VAL A 134 -19.02 -0.36 27.05
C VAL A 134 -18.22 0.01 25.80
N VAL A 135 -17.63 -0.98 25.14
CA VAL A 135 -16.91 -0.78 23.88
C VAL A 135 -17.58 -1.60 22.78
N VAL A 136 -17.87 -0.95 21.64
CA VAL A 136 -18.49 -1.59 20.47
C VAL A 136 -17.56 -1.62 19.27
N ASP A 137 -17.68 -2.65 18.45
CA ASP A 137 -16.99 -2.72 17.16
C ASP A 137 -17.88 -2.27 15.98
N ASP A 138 -17.33 -2.31 14.76
CA ASP A 138 -18.07 -1.94 13.55
C ASP A 138 -19.15 -2.98 13.20
N GLU A 139 -20.25 -2.52 12.57
CA GLU A 139 -21.39 -3.36 12.20
C GLU A 139 -21.03 -4.53 11.27
N ASP A 140 -19.94 -4.39 10.49
CA ASP A 140 -19.43 -5.39 9.56
C ASP A 140 -18.53 -6.48 10.22
N ARG A 141 -18.24 -6.39 11.52
CA ARG A 141 -17.30 -7.29 12.23
C ARG A 141 -18.02 -8.32 13.11
N GLU A 142 -18.27 -8.02 14.39
CA GLU A 142 -19.11 -8.79 15.32
C GLU A 142 -20.46 -8.07 15.52
N ASN A 143 -20.47 -6.72 15.49
CA ASN A 143 -21.61 -5.86 15.81
C ASN A 143 -22.08 -6.08 17.26
N GLU A 144 -21.11 -6.17 18.17
CA GLU A 144 -21.31 -6.55 19.58
C GLU A 144 -20.63 -5.54 20.51
N GLY A 145 -21.02 -5.58 21.78
CA GLY A 145 -20.54 -4.67 22.80
C GLY A 145 -20.04 -5.41 24.02
N ASP A 146 -18.82 -5.09 24.44
CA ASP A 146 -18.19 -5.67 25.63
C ASP A 146 -18.26 -4.69 26.79
N VAL A 147 -18.54 -5.21 27.99
CA VAL A 147 -18.26 -4.49 29.23
C VAL A 147 -16.78 -4.67 29.59
N ILE A 148 -16.04 -3.57 29.71
CA ILE A 148 -14.59 -3.55 29.86
C ILE A 148 -14.19 -2.80 31.13
N MET A 149 -13.19 -3.31 31.86
CA MET A 149 -12.51 -2.59 32.95
C MET A 149 -11.03 -2.99 33.08
N ALA A 150 -10.21 -2.11 33.67
CA ALA A 150 -8.82 -2.43 33.98
C ALA A 150 -8.72 -3.57 35.02
N ALA A 151 -7.90 -4.59 34.73
CA ALA A 151 -7.89 -5.84 35.50
C ALA A 151 -7.39 -5.66 36.93
N GLU A 152 -6.46 -4.73 37.18
CA GLU A 152 -5.92 -4.47 38.53
C GLU A 152 -6.91 -3.75 39.46
N LEU A 153 -8.00 -3.21 38.92
CA LEU A 153 -9.04 -2.49 39.67
C LEU A 153 -10.34 -3.31 39.81
N VAL A 154 -10.33 -4.60 39.44
CA VAL A 154 -11.52 -5.45 39.54
C VAL A 154 -11.93 -5.70 41.00
N THR A 155 -13.23 -5.62 41.26
CA THR A 155 -13.82 -6.00 42.56
C THR A 155 -14.79 -7.18 42.39
N PRO A 156 -15.13 -7.91 43.47
CA PRO A 156 -16.18 -8.93 43.43
C PRO A 156 -17.53 -8.40 42.96
N GLU A 157 -17.86 -7.13 43.25
CA GLU A 157 -19.09 -6.47 42.84
C GLU A 157 -19.08 -6.16 41.33
N ALA A 158 -17.97 -5.63 40.81
CA ALA A 158 -17.81 -5.42 39.37
C ALA A 158 -17.83 -6.75 38.60
N MET A 159 -17.16 -7.79 39.12
CA MET A 159 -17.23 -9.14 38.54
C MET A 159 -18.66 -9.72 38.60
N ALA A 160 -19.41 -9.48 39.67
CA ALA A 160 -20.82 -9.90 39.75
C ALA A 160 -21.70 -9.15 38.73
N PHE A 161 -21.43 -7.88 38.47
CA PHE A 161 -22.09 -7.11 37.41
C PHE A 161 -21.79 -7.67 36.02
N ILE A 162 -20.50 -7.88 35.70
CA ILE A 162 -20.05 -8.47 34.42
C ILE A 162 -20.73 -9.83 34.19
N VAL A 163 -20.76 -10.70 35.20
CA VAL A 163 -21.37 -12.03 35.11
C VAL A 163 -22.90 -12.00 35.01
N LYS A 164 -23.56 -10.96 35.54
CA LYS A 164 -25.01 -10.78 35.46
C LYS A 164 -25.48 -10.29 34.10
N HIS A 165 -24.64 -9.54 33.38
CA HIS A 165 -25.02 -8.83 32.15
C HIS A 165 -24.28 -9.30 30.89
N GLY A 166 -23.21 -10.07 31.02
CA GLY A 166 -22.48 -10.67 29.90
C GLY A 166 -22.75 -12.15 29.69
N THR A 167 -22.10 -12.74 28.70
CA THR A 167 -22.15 -14.19 28.36
C THR A 167 -21.73 -15.10 29.51
N GLY A 168 -21.00 -14.57 30.49
CA GLY A 168 -20.37 -15.33 31.57
C GLY A 168 -19.00 -15.92 31.19
N ILE A 169 -18.61 -15.84 29.91
CA ILE A 169 -17.26 -16.14 29.41
C ILE A 169 -16.37 -14.95 29.73
N VAL A 170 -15.97 -14.84 31.00
CA VAL A 170 -15.17 -13.71 31.48
C VAL A 170 -13.73 -13.87 31.00
N CYS A 171 -13.34 -12.98 30.10
CA CYS A 171 -12.01 -12.93 29.53
C CYS A 171 -11.11 -11.92 30.27
N ILE A 172 -9.80 -12.10 30.14
CA ILE A 172 -8.81 -11.09 30.52
C ILE A 172 -7.77 -10.96 29.41
N SER A 173 -7.71 -9.79 28.78
CA SER A 173 -6.71 -9.50 27.75
C SER A 173 -5.39 -9.08 28.41
N MET A 174 -4.28 -9.63 27.92
CA MET A 174 -2.94 -9.48 28.51
C MET A 174 -1.86 -9.45 27.43
N LYS A 175 -0.72 -8.80 27.69
CA LYS A 175 0.44 -8.86 26.78
C LYS A 175 1.03 -10.26 26.64
N GLU A 176 1.59 -10.55 25.47
CA GLU A 176 2.34 -11.79 25.18
C GLU A 176 3.43 -12.04 26.23
N GLU A 177 4.21 -11.01 26.60
CA GLU A 177 5.26 -11.06 27.65
C GLU A 177 4.73 -11.55 29.02
N ASP A 178 3.51 -11.15 29.40
CA ASP A 178 2.88 -11.58 30.67
C ASP A 178 2.36 -13.02 30.59
N LEU A 179 1.83 -13.44 29.44
CA LEU A 179 1.39 -14.81 29.19
C LEU A 179 2.58 -15.78 29.12
N GLU A 180 3.71 -15.36 28.53
CA GLU A 180 4.97 -16.11 28.55
C GLU A 180 5.51 -16.26 29.99
N ARG A 181 5.60 -15.16 30.74
CA ARG A 181 6.00 -15.15 32.16
C ARG A 181 5.17 -16.10 33.02
N LEU A 182 3.87 -16.21 32.73
CA LEU A 182 2.92 -17.04 33.47
C LEU A 182 2.75 -18.46 32.90
N GLU A 183 3.50 -18.83 31.85
CA GLU A 183 3.37 -20.12 31.15
C GLU A 183 1.90 -20.42 30.77
N LEU A 184 1.28 -19.48 30.04
CA LEU A 184 -0.10 -19.55 29.54
C LEU A 184 -0.11 -19.67 28.01
N PRO A 185 0.19 -20.85 27.44
CA PRO A 185 0.17 -21.05 26.00
C PRO A 185 -1.25 -20.94 25.42
N LEU A 186 -1.34 -20.60 24.13
CA LEU A 186 -2.58 -20.64 23.36
C LEU A 186 -3.26 -22.02 23.48
N MET A 187 -4.58 -22.03 23.71
CA MET A 187 -5.36 -23.27 23.83
C MET A 187 -5.37 -24.05 22.51
N VAL A 188 -5.40 -23.33 21.40
CA VAL A 188 -5.24 -23.86 20.04
C VAL A 188 -4.12 -23.08 19.36
N ASN A 189 -3.15 -23.78 18.79
CA ASN A 189 -2.06 -23.15 18.05
C ASN A 189 -2.61 -22.32 16.88
N SER A 190 -2.08 -21.10 16.69
CA SER A 190 -2.50 -20.11 15.69
C SER A 190 -2.65 -20.64 14.25
N GLN A 191 -1.93 -21.70 13.88
CA GLN A 191 -2.06 -22.34 12.56
C GLN A 191 -3.36 -23.13 12.38
N TYR A 192 -3.94 -23.63 13.48
CA TYR A 192 -5.16 -24.45 13.52
C TYR A 192 -6.33 -23.72 14.22
N ASN A 193 -6.20 -22.40 14.43
CA ASN A 193 -7.31 -21.59 14.93
C ASN A 193 -8.25 -21.24 13.76
N ASP A 194 -9.29 -22.05 13.62
CA ASP A 194 -10.34 -21.95 12.59
C ASP A 194 -11.50 -21.00 12.98
N GLU A 195 -11.41 -20.33 14.13
CA GLU A 195 -12.38 -19.30 14.53
C GLU A 195 -12.34 -18.11 13.54
N LYS A 196 -13.53 -17.56 13.22
CA LYS A 196 -13.78 -16.51 12.21
C LYS A 196 -12.80 -15.33 12.33
N LEU A 197 -12.52 -14.87 13.55
CA LEU A 197 -11.72 -13.68 13.86
C LEU A 197 -10.38 -13.99 14.52
N ARG A 198 -10.06 -15.28 14.66
CA ARG A 198 -8.86 -15.86 15.27
C ARG A 198 -8.51 -15.21 16.60
N THR A 199 -9.50 -15.11 17.49
CA THR A 199 -9.32 -14.63 18.86
C THR A 199 -8.36 -15.57 19.60
N ALA A 200 -7.39 -14.98 20.30
CA ALA A 200 -6.18 -15.67 20.77
C ALA A 200 -6.32 -16.15 22.22
N PHE A 201 -7.23 -17.10 22.45
CA PHE A 201 -7.45 -17.74 23.75
C PHE A 201 -6.24 -18.57 24.20
N THR A 202 -5.83 -18.39 25.47
CA THR A 202 -4.91 -19.29 26.16
C THR A 202 -5.66 -20.42 26.87
N VAL A 203 -4.90 -21.35 27.45
CA VAL A 203 -5.45 -22.24 28.49
C VAL A 203 -6.15 -21.43 29.59
N THR A 204 -7.31 -21.90 30.05
CA THR A 204 -8.06 -21.25 31.14
C THR A 204 -7.42 -21.49 32.49
N VAL A 205 -7.68 -20.60 33.44
CA VAL A 205 -7.01 -20.60 34.75
C VAL A 205 -7.94 -20.18 35.89
N ASP A 206 -7.59 -20.65 37.09
CA ASP A 206 -8.05 -20.13 38.38
C ASP A 206 -6.84 -19.80 39.24
N ALA A 207 -6.91 -18.75 40.07
CA ALA A 207 -5.93 -18.58 41.14
C ALA A 207 -6.01 -19.77 42.11
N LYS A 208 -4.85 -20.25 42.53
CA LYS A 208 -4.69 -21.41 43.41
C LYS A 208 -4.89 -21.09 44.90
N HIS A 209 -4.85 -19.80 45.23
CA HIS A 209 -4.95 -19.28 46.59
C HIS A 209 -6.00 -18.16 46.64
N GLY A 210 -6.71 -18.04 47.77
CA GLY A 210 -7.78 -17.04 47.93
C GLY A 210 -9.08 -17.36 47.18
N THR A 211 -9.22 -18.58 46.68
CA THR A 211 -10.34 -19.10 45.89
C THR A 211 -10.88 -20.40 46.52
N THR A 212 -12.02 -20.89 46.01
CA THR A 212 -12.69 -22.13 46.41
C THR A 212 -12.93 -23.05 45.22
N THR A 213 -13.89 -22.70 44.35
CA THR A 213 -14.23 -23.44 43.13
C THR A 213 -13.86 -22.70 41.85
N GLY A 214 -13.40 -21.45 41.95
CA GLY A 214 -13.03 -20.61 40.80
C GLY A 214 -14.21 -19.84 40.18
N VAL A 215 -15.43 -20.39 40.21
CA VAL A 215 -16.59 -19.85 39.48
C VAL A 215 -17.22 -18.59 40.11
N SER A 216 -17.08 -18.40 41.43
CA SER A 216 -17.72 -17.30 42.15
C SER A 216 -17.23 -15.94 41.65
N ALA A 217 -18.04 -14.88 41.75
CA ALA A 217 -17.61 -13.53 41.36
C ALA A 217 -16.37 -13.07 42.17
N ARG A 218 -16.26 -13.49 43.43
CA ARG A 218 -15.08 -13.25 44.26
C ARG A 218 -13.87 -14.05 43.77
N ASP A 219 -14.04 -15.33 43.46
CA ASP A 219 -12.96 -16.23 43.03
C ASP A 219 -12.40 -15.79 41.66
N ARG A 220 -13.28 -15.37 40.75
CA ARG A 220 -12.91 -14.78 39.45
C ARG A 220 -12.20 -13.44 39.60
N ALA A 221 -12.68 -12.54 40.47
CA ALA A 221 -11.96 -11.30 40.78
C ALA A 221 -10.56 -11.57 41.36
N THR A 222 -10.42 -12.50 42.33
CA THR A 222 -9.11 -12.94 42.85
C THR A 222 -8.20 -13.46 41.73
N THR A 223 -8.74 -14.24 40.80
CA THR A 223 -7.98 -14.80 39.66
C THR A 223 -7.50 -13.71 38.70
N VAL A 224 -8.36 -12.76 38.36
CA VAL A 224 -8.01 -11.61 37.52
C VAL A 224 -6.94 -10.73 38.17
N LEU A 225 -7.06 -10.42 39.47
CA LEU A 225 -6.06 -9.65 40.22
C LEU A 225 -4.70 -10.35 40.26
N ALA A 226 -4.70 -11.68 40.43
CA ALA A 226 -3.47 -12.47 40.36
C ALA A 226 -2.84 -12.44 38.96
N LEU A 227 -3.65 -12.55 37.89
CA LEU A 227 -3.15 -12.47 36.52
C LEU A 227 -2.57 -11.08 36.19
N ALA A 228 -3.23 -10.00 36.62
CA ALA A 228 -2.74 -8.64 36.45
C ALA A 228 -1.47 -8.33 37.27
N SER A 229 -1.11 -9.18 38.24
CA SER A 229 0.07 -8.98 39.09
C SER A 229 1.38 -9.33 38.38
N LYS A 230 2.35 -8.42 38.49
CA LYS A 230 3.73 -8.62 38.01
C LYS A 230 4.54 -9.58 38.90
N ASP A 231 4.13 -9.75 40.15
CA ASP A 231 4.80 -10.64 41.12
C ASP A 231 4.36 -12.10 41.01
N SER A 232 3.22 -12.35 40.35
CA SER A 232 2.65 -13.69 40.19
C SER A 232 3.46 -14.58 39.25
N LYS A 233 3.39 -15.89 39.52
CA LYS A 233 4.20 -16.93 38.90
C LYS A 233 3.32 -18.04 38.32
N PRO A 234 3.84 -18.87 37.38
CA PRO A 234 3.11 -20.01 36.83
C PRO A 234 2.50 -20.96 37.89
N SER A 235 3.15 -21.07 39.05
CA SER A 235 2.77 -21.90 40.21
C SER A 235 1.49 -21.46 40.93
N ASP A 236 1.08 -20.21 40.75
CA ASP A 236 0.02 -19.55 41.51
C ASP A 236 -1.36 -19.79 40.88
N PHE A 237 -1.38 -20.50 39.73
CA PHE A 237 -2.57 -20.78 38.93
C PHE A 237 -2.77 -22.28 38.73
N ASN A 238 -4.02 -22.70 38.86
CA ASN A 238 -4.49 -24.01 38.38
C ASN A 238 -4.83 -23.92 36.89
N ARG A 239 -4.63 -25.01 36.15
CA ARG A 239 -4.98 -25.17 34.74
C ARG A 239 -5.68 -26.53 34.58
N PRO A 240 -6.91 -26.61 34.03
CA PRO A 240 -7.78 -25.51 33.61
C PRO A 240 -8.35 -24.72 34.81
N GLY A 241 -9.13 -23.68 34.51
CA GLY A 241 -9.98 -22.94 35.44
C GLY A 241 -11.07 -22.14 34.71
N HIS A 242 -11.55 -21.05 35.30
CA HIS A 242 -12.78 -20.36 34.89
C HIS A 242 -12.60 -18.93 34.36
N ILE A 243 -11.37 -18.39 34.36
CA ILE A 243 -11.00 -17.19 33.61
C ILE A 243 -10.34 -17.58 32.29
N PHE A 244 -10.62 -16.82 31.24
CA PHE A 244 -10.14 -17.03 29.87
C PHE A 244 -9.14 -15.94 29.48
N PRO A 245 -7.81 -16.15 29.62
CA PRO A 245 -6.85 -15.16 29.18
C PRO A 245 -6.79 -15.08 27.64
N LEU A 246 -6.65 -13.85 27.14
CA LEU A 246 -6.55 -13.52 25.72
C LEU A 246 -5.22 -12.82 25.45
N MET A 247 -4.54 -13.23 24.39
CA MET A 247 -3.28 -12.61 23.97
C MET A 247 -3.55 -11.34 23.14
N TYR A 248 -3.18 -10.19 23.70
CA TYR A 248 -3.12 -8.90 23.03
C TYR A 248 -2.08 -8.90 21.91
N ARG A 249 -2.43 -8.38 20.74
CA ARG A 249 -1.49 -8.21 19.62
C ARG A 249 -0.76 -6.86 19.74
N GLU A 250 0.56 -6.90 19.86
CA GLU A 250 1.38 -5.68 19.97
C GLU A 250 1.15 -4.71 18.80
N GLY A 251 0.79 -3.47 19.11
CA GLY A 251 0.17 -2.49 18.20
C GLY A 251 -1.33 -2.21 18.47
N GLY A 252 -2.02 -3.04 19.24
CA GLY A 252 -3.39 -2.80 19.73
C GLY A 252 -4.42 -2.61 18.61
N VAL A 253 -5.41 -1.74 18.83
CA VAL A 253 -6.52 -1.51 17.87
C VAL A 253 -6.04 -1.00 16.51
N LEU A 254 -4.82 -0.45 16.45
CA LEU A 254 -4.19 0.00 15.21
C LEU A 254 -3.72 -1.17 14.32
N LYS A 255 -3.66 -2.39 14.86
CA LYS A 255 -3.23 -3.62 14.18
C LYS A 255 -4.32 -4.69 14.13
N ARG A 256 -5.19 -4.75 15.14
CA ARG A 256 -6.44 -5.54 15.14
C ARG A 256 -7.53 -4.75 15.87
N ALA A 257 -8.52 -4.28 15.12
CA ALA A 257 -9.72 -3.64 15.66
C ALA A 257 -10.64 -4.68 16.33
N GLY A 258 -10.34 -5.09 17.56
CA GLY A 258 -11.17 -6.02 18.34
C GLY A 258 -11.17 -5.68 19.82
N HIS A 259 -12.16 -6.19 20.56
CA HIS A 259 -12.35 -5.86 21.99
C HIS A 259 -11.16 -6.28 22.86
N THR A 260 -10.49 -7.39 22.50
CA THR A 260 -9.21 -7.82 23.10
C THR A 260 -8.20 -6.68 23.13
N GLU A 261 -7.88 -6.11 21.97
CA GLU A 261 -6.95 -5.00 21.83
C GLU A 261 -7.48 -3.70 22.47
N ALA A 262 -8.76 -3.38 22.28
CA ALA A 262 -9.35 -2.17 22.84
C ALA A 262 -9.32 -2.14 24.37
N SER A 263 -9.50 -3.30 25.01
CA SER A 263 -9.48 -3.43 26.47
C SER A 263 -8.12 -3.08 27.07
N VAL A 264 -7.03 -3.61 26.50
CA VAL A 264 -5.65 -3.32 26.94
C VAL A 264 -5.23 -1.90 26.58
N ASP A 265 -5.63 -1.41 25.41
CA ASP A 265 -5.35 -0.05 24.97
C ASP A 265 -5.96 1.00 25.90
N LEU A 266 -7.21 0.81 26.34
CA LEU A 266 -7.85 1.69 27.31
C LEU A 266 -7.14 1.66 28.67
N ALA A 267 -6.70 0.51 29.14
CA ALA A 267 -5.91 0.40 30.38
C ALA A 267 -4.55 1.12 30.27
N ILE A 268 -3.83 0.94 29.16
CA ILE A 268 -2.57 1.65 28.87
C ILE A 268 -2.79 3.17 28.83
N LEU A 269 -3.83 3.64 28.13
CA LEU A 269 -4.17 5.07 28.02
C LEU A 269 -4.67 5.67 29.34
N ALA A 270 -5.27 4.85 30.22
CA ALA A 270 -5.60 5.22 31.59
C ALA A 270 -4.35 5.43 32.47
N GLY A 271 -3.20 4.87 32.08
CA GLY A 271 -1.97 4.86 32.89
C GLY A 271 -1.88 3.67 33.85
N LEU A 272 -2.64 2.61 33.56
CA LEU A 272 -2.75 1.39 34.35
C LEU A 272 -1.94 0.25 33.73
N ASN A 273 -1.84 -0.88 34.43
CA ASN A 273 -1.22 -2.09 33.93
C ASN A 273 -1.91 -2.58 32.63
N PRO A 274 -1.16 -3.15 31.67
CA PRO A 274 -1.67 -3.53 30.34
C PRO A 274 -2.47 -4.85 30.36
N ALA A 275 -3.44 -4.93 31.27
CA ALA A 275 -4.36 -6.05 31.41
C ALA A 275 -5.78 -5.54 31.74
N ALA A 276 -6.79 -6.12 31.08
CA ALA A 276 -8.17 -5.68 31.21
C ALA A 276 -9.15 -6.86 31.14
N VAL A 277 -10.21 -6.80 31.94
CA VAL A 277 -11.34 -7.74 31.89
C VAL A 277 -12.31 -7.28 30.82
N LEU A 278 -12.86 -8.24 30.08
CA LEU A 278 -13.91 -8.05 29.08
C LEU A 278 -14.88 -9.23 29.07
N CYS A 279 -16.14 -8.96 28.73
CA CYS A 279 -17.18 -9.96 28.49
C CYS A 279 -18.26 -9.33 27.59
N GLU A 280 -18.74 -10.09 26.61
CA GLU A 280 -19.71 -9.64 25.62
C GLU A 280 -21.10 -9.52 26.27
N ILE A 281 -21.85 -8.45 25.99
CA ILE A 281 -23.14 -8.15 26.64
C ILE A 281 -24.29 -8.90 25.95
N VAL A 282 -25.14 -9.55 26.75
CA VAL A 282 -26.34 -10.25 26.29
C VAL A 282 -27.61 -9.40 26.48
N ASP A 283 -28.60 -9.58 25.61
CA ASP A 283 -29.94 -9.01 25.75
C ASP A 283 -30.83 -9.95 26.59
N ASP A 284 -31.95 -9.42 27.09
CA ASP A 284 -32.86 -10.14 28.02
C ASP A 284 -33.53 -11.38 27.39
N ASP A 285 -33.49 -11.52 26.05
CA ASP A 285 -33.98 -12.69 25.30
C ASP A 285 -32.92 -13.79 25.10
N GLY A 286 -31.69 -13.57 25.57
CA GLY A 286 -30.56 -14.49 25.43
C GLY A 286 -29.79 -14.36 24.10
N SER A 287 -30.12 -13.39 23.25
CA SER A 287 -29.30 -13.01 22.10
C SER A 287 -28.18 -12.03 22.49
N MET A 288 -27.24 -11.78 21.58
CA MET A 288 -26.18 -10.77 21.81
C MET A 288 -26.74 -9.36 21.61
N ALA A 289 -26.49 -8.47 22.56
CA ALA A 289 -27.00 -7.10 22.52
C ALA A 289 -26.34 -6.30 21.37
N ARG A 290 -27.17 -5.70 20.51
CA ARG A 290 -26.74 -4.86 19.37
C ARG A 290 -26.80 -3.38 19.73
N LEU A 291 -26.17 -2.52 18.94
CA LEU A 291 -25.96 -1.08 19.25
C LEU A 291 -27.18 -0.34 19.84
N PRO A 292 -28.43 -0.48 19.34
CA PRO A 292 -29.59 0.21 19.94
C PRO A 292 -29.89 -0.23 21.38
N LYS A 293 -29.68 -1.52 21.70
CA LYS A 293 -29.84 -2.08 23.05
C LYS A 293 -28.65 -1.76 23.94
N LEU A 294 -27.42 -1.80 23.39
CA LEU A 294 -26.20 -1.41 24.10
C LEU A 294 -26.25 0.06 24.57
N ARG A 295 -26.83 0.97 23.76
CA ARG A 295 -27.06 2.37 24.15
C ARG A 295 -28.03 2.48 25.33
N GLN A 296 -29.16 1.77 25.29
CA GLN A 296 -30.14 1.74 26.39
C GLN A 296 -29.55 1.12 27.67
N PHE A 297 -28.74 0.07 27.53
CA PHE A 297 -28.00 -0.55 28.63
C PHE A 297 -27.00 0.42 29.26
N ALA A 298 -26.16 1.07 28.44
CA ALA A 298 -25.17 2.04 28.91
C ALA A 298 -25.82 3.23 29.63
N GLU A 299 -26.95 3.75 29.12
CA GLU A 299 -27.72 4.79 29.81
C GLU A 299 -28.31 4.30 31.15
N ARG A 300 -28.94 3.11 31.16
CA ARG A 300 -29.59 2.52 32.35
C ARG A 300 -28.60 2.23 33.49
N GLU A 301 -27.43 1.69 33.16
CA GLU A 301 -26.39 1.34 34.13
C GLU A 301 -25.38 2.49 34.36
N ASN A 302 -25.59 3.66 33.74
CA ASN A 302 -24.73 4.85 33.80
C ASN A 302 -23.24 4.56 33.44
N LEU A 303 -23.05 3.87 32.31
CA LEU A 303 -21.74 3.56 31.73
C LEU A 303 -21.50 4.40 30.47
N LYS A 304 -20.25 4.78 30.21
CA LYS A 304 -19.86 5.39 28.93
C LYS A 304 -19.80 4.31 27.85
N ILE A 305 -20.35 4.60 26.66
CA ILE A 305 -20.25 3.75 25.46
C ILE A 305 -19.33 4.42 24.43
N VAL A 306 -18.33 3.70 23.94
CA VAL A 306 -17.38 4.18 22.91
C VAL A 306 -17.22 3.15 21.79
N SER A 307 -16.81 3.58 20.60
CA SER A 307 -16.51 2.67 19.49
C SER A 307 -15.00 2.40 19.38
N ILE A 308 -14.64 1.23 18.88
CA ILE A 308 -13.24 0.91 18.51
C ILE A 308 -12.75 1.85 17.41
N ALA A 309 -13.63 2.26 16.48
CA ALA A 309 -13.31 3.24 15.44
C ALA A 309 -12.86 4.59 16.04
N ASP A 310 -13.55 5.10 17.06
CA ASP A 310 -13.19 6.35 17.76
C ASP A 310 -11.85 6.19 18.50
N LEU A 311 -11.63 5.04 19.16
CA LEU A 311 -10.35 4.73 19.83
C LEU A 311 -9.18 4.67 18.82
N ILE A 312 -9.39 4.10 17.63
CA ILE A 312 -8.42 4.08 16.53
C ILE A 312 -8.09 5.52 16.08
N ARG A 313 -9.10 6.38 15.87
CA ARG A 313 -8.88 7.80 15.52
C ARG A 313 -8.07 8.52 16.60
N TYR A 314 -8.48 8.37 17.86
CA TYR A 314 -7.85 8.98 19.03
C TYR A 314 -6.37 8.61 19.15
N ARG A 315 -6.04 7.31 19.04
CA ARG A 315 -4.66 6.80 19.05
C ARG A 315 -3.86 7.28 17.85
N ARG A 316 -4.37 7.18 16.62
CA ARG A 316 -3.63 7.61 15.41
C ARG A 316 -3.20 9.08 15.44
N LYS A 317 -3.98 9.97 16.07
CA LYS A 317 -3.66 11.39 16.21
C LYS A 317 -2.44 11.62 17.12
N ARG A 318 -2.29 10.78 18.17
CA ARG A 318 -1.40 10.97 19.34
C ARG A 318 -0.17 10.06 19.37
N ASP A 319 -0.34 8.78 19.09
CA ASP A 319 0.73 7.78 19.13
C ASP A 319 1.79 8.10 18.07
N LYS A 320 3.06 7.89 18.39
CA LYS A 320 4.13 7.92 17.38
C LYS A 320 4.10 6.61 16.60
N LEU A 321 3.69 6.67 15.33
CA LEU A 321 3.52 5.49 14.46
C LEU A 321 4.61 5.35 13.39
N VAL A 322 5.52 6.32 13.29
CA VAL A 322 6.63 6.32 12.33
C VAL A 322 7.97 6.65 12.99
N GLU A 323 9.03 6.07 12.46
CA GLU A 323 10.42 6.41 12.80
C GLU A 323 11.24 6.73 11.52
N PRO A 324 12.12 7.75 11.54
CA PRO A 324 13.06 7.99 10.45
C PRO A 324 14.11 6.86 10.40
N ALA A 325 14.23 6.20 9.25
CA ALA A 325 15.07 5.00 9.07
C ALA A 325 16.33 5.25 8.21
N GLY A 326 16.43 6.40 7.54
CA GLY A 326 17.59 6.81 6.75
C GLY A 326 17.27 7.99 5.82
N SER A 327 18.27 8.75 5.40
CA SER A 327 18.12 9.88 4.48
C SER A 327 19.33 9.98 3.55
N ALA A 328 19.15 10.45 2.31
CA ALA A 328 20.24 10.76 1.36
C ALA A 328 19.75 11.70 0.24
N VAL A 329 20.66 12.48 -0.36
CA VAL A 329 20.34 13.28 -1.56
C VAL A 329 20.33 12.40 -2.80
N ILE A 330 19.21 12.39 -3.52
CA ILE A 330 19.00 11.58 -4.73
C ILE A 330 18.86 12.49 -5.96
N PRO A 331 19.76 12.36 -6.97
CA PRO A 331 19.54 12.93 -8.29
C PRO A 331 18.44 12.12 -8.99
N THR A 332 17.22 12.66 -9.04
CA THR A 332 16.06 12.09 -9.73
C THR A 332 15.99 12.57 -11.18
N MET A 333 15.12 11.99 -11.99
CA MET A 333 14.87 12.46 -13.37
C MET A 333 14.26 13.86 -13.46
N TRP A 334 13.75 14.43 -12.35
CA TRP A 334 13.22 15.80 -12.30
C TRP A 334 14.21 16.80 -11.69
N GLY A 335 15.21 16.34 -10.94
CA GLY A 335 16.15 17.18 -10.19
C GLY A 335 16.67 16.50 -8.91
N PRO A 336 17.55 17.16 -8.15
CA PRO A 336 18.02 16.64 -6.86
C PRO A 336 17.01 16.88 -5.74
N PHE A 337 16.67 15.81 -5.01
CA PHE A 337 15.78 15.81 -3.84
C PHE A 337 16.47 15.14 -2.65
N THR A 338 16.20 15.59 -1.42
CA THR A 338 16.53 14.85 -0.21
C THR A 338 15.48 13.76 -0.02
N ALA A 339 15.89 12.50 -0.14
CA ALA A 339 15.01 11.37 0.10
C ALA A 339 15.10 10.93 1.56
N ASN A 340 13.97 10.83 2.28
CA ASN A 340 13.94 10.27 3.63
C ASN A 340 13.07 9.01 3.67
N CYS A 341 13.60 7.94 4.26
CA CYS A 341 12.89 6.71 4.55
C CYS A 341 12.24 6.81 5.94
N TYR A 342 10.95 6.53 6.02
CA TYR A 342 10.19 6.42 7.26
C TYR A 342 9.66 4.99 7.40
N ARG A 343 9.92 4.35 8.54
CA ARG A 343 9.40 3.03 8.84
C ARG A 343 8.16 3.17 9.71
N SER A 344 7.06 2.55 9.28
CA SER A 344 5.86 2.38 10.09
C SER A 344 6.12 1.37 11.21
N LEU A 345 5.76 1.73 12.44
CA LEU A 345 5.89 0.87 13.62
C LEU A 345 4.78 -0.19 13.73
N LEU A 346 3.70 -0.06 12.94
CA LEU A 346 2.56 -0.98 12.97
C LEU A 346 2.79 -2.25 12.14
N ASP A 347 3.37 -2.09 10.95
CA ASP A 347 3.52 -3.14 9.93
C ASP A 347 4.97 -3.28 9.40
N GLY A 348 5.89 -2.42 9.86
CA GLY A 348 7.28 -2.40 9.43
C GLY A 348 7.49 -1.88 8.00
N ILE A 349 6.46 -1.34 7.33
CA ILE A 349 6.59 -0.85 5.96
C ILE A 349 7.47 0.40 5.93
N GLU A 350 8.50 0.37 5.08
CA GLU A 350 9.29 1.54 4.72
C GLU A 350 8.56 2.36 3.66
N HIS A 351 8.21 3.60 3.99
CA HIS A 351 7.73 4.65 3.09
C HIS A 351 8.89 5.58 2.71
N ILE A 352 8.77 6.30 1.59
CA ILE A 352 9.78 7.25 1.12
C ILE A 352 9.18 8.63 0.93
N THR A 353 9.93 9.66 1.30
CA THR A 353 9.63 11.05 0.99
C THR A 353 10.67 11.62 0.04
N MET A 354 10.29 12.59 -0.79
CA MET A 354 11.19 13.43 -1.58
C MET A 354 10.96 14.88 -1.16
N VAL A 355 11.99 15.48 -0.57
CA VAL A 355 11.97 16.85 -0.05
C VAL A 355 12.83 17.74 -0.94
N LYS A 356 12.29 18.90 -1.31
CA LYS A 356 12.99 19.96 -2.05
C LYS A 356 13.10 21.20 -1.17
N GLY A 357 14.28 21.82 -1.17
CA GLY A 357 14.56 23.03 -0.42
C GLY A 357 14.53 22.82 1.10
N ASP A 358 14.51 23.93 1.83
CA ASP A 358 14.30 23.95 3.28
C ASP A 358 12.80 24.11 3.58
N ILE A 359 12.30 23.33 4.54
CA ILE A 359 10.93 23.43 5.05
C ILE A 359 10.78 24.62 6.00
N GLY A 360 11.86 25.06 6.66
CA GLY A 360 11.91 26.30 7.43
C GLY A 360 10.87 26.36 8.56
N ASP A 361 9.96 27.32 8.48
CA ASP A 361 8.89 27.52 9.46
C ASP A 361 7.74 26.50 9.39
N GLY A 362 7.74 25.64 8.36
CA GLY A 362 6.70 24.65 8.12
C GLY A 362 5.42 25.18 7.48
N HIS A 363 5.34 26.47 7.13
CA HIS A 363 4.12 27.08 6.61
C HIS A 363 4.09 27.17 5.07
N ASP A 364 2.87 27.03 4.52
CA ASP A 364 2.55 27.10 3.09
C ASP A 364 3.43 26.19 2.19
N VAL A 365 3.74 25.00 2.68
CA VAL A 365 4.59 24.02 1.97
C VAL A 365 3.80 23.39 0.82
N LEU A 366 4.39 23.29 -0.38
CA LEU A 366 3.77 22.54 -1.47
C LEU A 366 3.90 21.03 -1.21
N VAL A 367 2.77 20.32 -1.04
CA VAL A 367 2.76 18.92 -0.59
C VAL A 367 1.97 18.00 -1.52
N ARG A 368 2.54 16.81 -1.78
CA ARG A 368 1.83 15.68 -2.41
C ARG A 368 1.91 14.43 -1.54
N VAL A 369 0.78 13.96 -1.03
CA VAL A 369 0.67 12.59 -0.48
C VAL A 369 0.28 11.63 -1.61
N HIS A 370 1.26 10.94 -2.18
CA HIS A 370 1.12 9.94 -3.23
C HIS A 370 0.83 8.55 -2.64
N SER A 371 -0.05 7.77 -3.29
CA SER A 371 -0.39 6.40 -2.89
C SER A 371 0.29 5.43 -3.85
N GLU A 372 1.08 4.47 -3.36
CA GLU A 372 1.79 3.49 -4.20
C GLU A 372 0.86 2.82 -5.22
N CYS A 373 1.22 2.90 -6.50
CA CYS A 373 0.54 2.22 -7.60
C CYS A 373 1.58 1.59 -8.52
N LEU A 374 2.04 0.38 -8.20
CA LEU A 374 3.11 -0.31 -8.93
C LEU A 374 2.82 -0.39 -10.44
N THR A 375 1.57 -0.64 -10.81
CA THR A 375 1.17 -0.71 -12.23
C THR A 375 1.29 0.63 -12.95
N GLY A 376 1.04 1.75 -12.28
CA GLY A 376 1.07 3.09 -12.88
C GLY A 376 2.43 3.76 -12.77
N ASP A 377 3.04 3.70 -11.58
CA ASP A 377 4.23 4.45 -11.21
C ASP A 377 5.53 3.78 -11.68
N ILE A 378 5.53 2.43 -11.85
CA ILE A 378 6.69 1.67 -12.33
C ILE A 378 6.49 1.14 -13.75
N PHE A 379 5.33 0.52 -14.03
CA PHE A 379 5.07 -0.09 -15.34
C PHE A 379 4.35 0.83 -16.34
N GLY A 380 4.04 2.08 -15.99
CA GLY A 380 3.45 3.06 -16.91
C GLY A 380 2.05 2.71 -17.42
N SER A 381 1.25 1.96 -16.65
CA SER A 381 -0.05 1.45 -17.12
C SER A 381 -1.06 2.57 -17.41
N ALA A 382 -1.41 2.71 -18.69
CA ALA A 382 -2.43 3.64 -19.18
C ALA A 382 -3.87 3.36 -18.68
N ARG A 383 -4.11 2.30 -17.90
CA ARG A 383 -5.41 2.06 -17.22
C ARG A 383 -5.66 3.00 -16.05
N CYS A 384 -4.62 3.70 -15.57
CA CYS A 384 -4.71 4.65 -14.46
C CYS A 384 -3.83 5.87 -14.72
N ASP A 385 -4.00 6.92 -13.91
CA ASP A 385 -3.27 8.18 -14.05
C ASP A 385 -2.20 8.41 -12.98
N CYS A 386 -1.88 7.39 -12.16
CA CYS A 386 -0.99 7.54 -11.00
C CYS A 386 0.43 8.02 -11.39
N GLY A 387 1.09 7.37 -12.35
CA GLY A 387 2.43 7.76 -12.79
C GLY A 387 2.49 9.17 -13.39
N HIS A 388 1.43 9.60 -14.10
CA HIS A 388 1.32 10.98 -14.59
C HIS A 388 1.15 11.97 -13.42
N GLN A 389 0.29 11.68 -12.43
CA GLN A 389 0.16 12.50 -11.23
C GLN A 389 1.45 12.56 -10.41
N LEU A 390 2.24 11.48 -10.36
CA LEU A 390 3.56 11.47 -9.72
C LEU A 390 4.52 12.43 -10.44
N SER A 391 4.64 12.31 -11.75
CA SER A 391 5.55 13.15 -12.56
C SER A 391 5.18 14.63 -12.47
N ILE A 392 3.90 15.00 -12.61
CA ILE A 392 3.45 16.39 -12.48
C ILE A 392 3.76 16.94 -11.09
N ALA A 393 3.51 16.17 -10.02
CA ALA A 393 3.79 16.61 -8.66
C ALA A 393 5.29 16.82 -8.40
N MET A 394 6.15 15.91 -8.90
CA MET A 394 7.61 16.06 -8.78
C MET A 394 8.13 17.27 -9.57
N GLN A 395 7.61 17.52 -10.77
CA GLN A 395 7.93 18.71 -11.57
C GLN A 395 7.51 19.99 -10.86
N GLN A 396 6.28 20.05 -10.32
CA GLN A 396 5.79 21.23 -9.61
C GLN A 396 6.61 21.52 -8.33
N ILE A 397 7.01 20.49 -7.58
CA ILE A 397 7.88 20.66 -6.40
C ILE A 397 9.29 21.13 -6.80
N GLU A 398 9.87 20.57 -7.87
CA GLU A 398 11.16 21.04 -8.40
C GLU A 398 11.08 22.52 -8.78
N THR A 399 10.09 22.91 -9.59
CA THR A 399 9.88 24.28 -10.05
C THR A 399 9.62 25.26 -8.91
N ALA A 400 8.89 24.84 -7.87
CA ALA A 400 8.65 25.66 -6.69
C ALA A 400 9.90 25.83 -5.79
N GLY A 401 10.92 24.96 -5.93
CA GLY A 401 12.14 24.98 -5.12
C GLY A 401 11.95 24.59 -3.64
N ARG A 402 10.71 24.46 -3.16
CA ARG A 402 10.34 24.10 -1.79
C ARG A 402 9.09 23.22 -1.78
N GLY A 403 9.19 22.00 -1.23
CA GLY A 403 8.03 21.12 -1.08
C GLY A 403 8.35 19.67 -0.73
N VAL A 404 7.31 18.88 -0.50
CA VAL A 404 7.40 17.48 -0.05
C VAL A 404 6.47 16.57 -0.86
N LEU A 405 7.01 15.51 -1.43
CA LEU A 405 6.21 14.36 -1.85
C LEU A 405 6.39 13.22 -0.84
N VAL A 406 5.28 12.72 -0.29
CA VAL A 406 5.23 11.51 0.54
C VAL A 406 4.69 10.35 -0.30
N TYR A 407 5.47 9.30 -0.50
CA TYR A 407 5.07 8.11 -1.25
C TYR A 407 4.70 6.98 -0.28
N LEU A 408 3.40 6.85 -0.02
CA LEU A 408 2.84 5.87 0.91
C LEU A 408 2.72 4.50 0.23
N ARG A 409 3.69 3.64 0.52
CA ARG A 409 3.68 2.20 0.23
C ARG A 409 2.60 1.46 1.03
N GLY A 410 2.13 0.34 0.50
CA GLY A 410 0.99 -0.42 1.05
C GLY A 410 -0.38 0.02 0.52
N HIS A 411 -0.50 1.21 -0.08
CA HIS A 411 -1.76 1.75 -0.61
C HIS A 411 -2.21 1.20 -1.99
N GLU A 412 -1.53 0.19 -2.50
CA GLU A 412 -1.84 -0.43 -3.79
C GLU A 412 -3.29 -0.97 -3.83
N GLY A 413 -3.95 -0.80 -4.97
CA GLY A 413 -5.35 -1.20 -5.17
C GLY A 413 -6.39 -0.34 -4.44
N ARG A 414 -5.97 0.71 -3.71
CA ARG A 414 -6.75 1.39 -2.65
C ARG A 414 -6.76 0.63 -1.32
N GLY A 415 -5.61 0.07 -0.94
CA GLY A 415 -5.42 -0.67 0.33
C GLY A 415 -5.77 -2.15 0.25
N ILE A 416 -6.57 -2.58 -0.73
CA ILE A 416 -6.90 -4.01 -0.97
C ILE A 416 -5.69 -4.83 -1.47
N GLY A 417 -4.58 -4.18 -1.82
CA GLY A 417 -3.37 -4.82 -2.34
C GLY A 417 -3.45 -5.23 -3.82
N LEU A 418 -2.29 -5.61 -4.37
CA LEU A 418 -2.15 -5.83 -5.81
C LEU A 418 -2.94 -7.02 -6.33
N GLY A 419 -2.94 -8.15 -5.61
CA GLY A 419 -3.64 -9.37 -6.05
C GLY A 419 -5.15 -9.14 -6.24
N HIS A 420 -5.77 -8.43 -5.30
CA HIS A 420 -7.18 -8.05 -5.39
C HIS A 420 -7.44 -6.99 -6.46
N LYS A 421 -6.55 -5.99 -6.63
CA LYS A 421 -6.61 -5.04 -7.74
C LYS A 421 -6.64 -5.72 -9.11
N LEU A 422 -5.80 -6.74 -9.32
CA LEU A 422 -5.76 -7.50 -10.59
C LEU A 422 -7.03 -8.34 -10.81
N ARG A 423 -7.68 -8.85 -9.76
CA ARG A 423 -9.01 -9.48 -9.88
C ARG A 423 -10.09 -8.46 -10.26
N ALA A 424 -10.09 -7.30 -9.61
CA ALA A 424 -11.02 -6.22 -9.94
C ALA A 424 -10.84 -5.73 -11.38
N TYR A 425 -9.61 -5.76 -11.92
CA TYR A 425 -9.34 -5.50 -13.35
C TYR A 425 -9.96 -6.54 -14.28
N ASN A 426 -10.02 -7.82 -13.92
CA ASN A 426 -10.70 -8.83 -14.74
C ASN A 426 -12.21 -8.57 -14.80
N LEU A 427 -12.85 -8.27 -13.66
CA LEU A 427 -14.27 -7.90 -13.62
C LEU A 427 -14.56 -6.59 -14.37
N GLN A 428 -13.64 -5.62 -14.34
CA GLN A 428 -13.76 -4.38 -15.12
C GLN A 428 -13.62 -4.60 -16.63
N ASP A 429 -12.76 -5.53 -17.05
CA ASP A 429 -12.66 -5.98 -18.44
C ASP A 429 -13.96 -6.70 -18.88
N ASP A 430 -14.63 -7.39 -17.95
CA ASP A 430 -15.96 -8.01 -18.14
C ASP A 430 -17.13 -7.01 -17.97
N GLY A 431 -16.86 -5.70 -17.93
CA GLY A 431 -17.89 -4.66 -17.98
C GLY A 431 -18.36 -4.08 -16.65
N ARG A 432 -17.87 -4.53 -15.49
CA ARG A 432 -18.11 -3.83 -14.19
C ARG A 432 -17.35 -2.52 -14.12
N ASP A 433 -17.75 -1.61 -13.23
CA ASP A 433 -16.88 -0.49 -12.84
C ASP A 433 -16.00 -0.82 -11.62
N THR A 434 -15.20 0.16 -11.19
CA THR A 434 -14.19 -0.01 -10.13
C THR A 434 -14.79 -0.18 -8.72
N VAL A 435 -16.04 0.23 -8.49
CA VAL A 435 -16.77 0.06 -7.23
C VAL A 435 -17.46 -1.31 -7.23
N GLU A 436 -18.23 -1.58 -8.28
CA GLU A 436 -18.94 -2.86 -8.48
C GLU A 436 -17.99 -4.07 -8.43
N ALA A 437 -16.81 -3.94 -9.07
CA ALA A 437 -15.79 -4.99 -9.05
C ALA A 437 -15.14 -5.22 -7.68
N ASN A 438 -15.19 -4.26 -6.75
CA ASN A 438 -14.75 -4.45 -5.38
C ASN A 438 -15.86 -5.11 -4.55
N GLU A 439 -17.10 -4.63 -4.69
CA GLU A 439 -18.29 -5.18 -4.01
C GLU A 439 -18.52 -6.65 -4.37
N GLU A 440 -18.46 -7.01 -5.67
CA GLU A 440 -18.54 -8.42 -6.14
C GLU A 440 -17.42 -9.32 -5.57
N LEU A 441 -16.28 -8.75 -5.17
CA LEU A 441 -15.17 -9.49 -4.55
C LEU A 441 -15.25 -9.53 -3.02
N GLY A 442 -16.28 -8.94 -2.41
CA GLY A 442 -16.39 -8.78 -0.95
C GLY A 442 -15.31 -7.85 -0.38
N LEU A 443 -14.93 -6.82 -1.14
CA LEU A 443 -13.85 -5.90 -0.77
C LEU A 443 -14.35 -4.48 -0.53
N PRO A 444 -13.76 -3.76 0.44
CA PRO A 444 -14.04 -2.34 0.65
C PRO A 444 -13.70 -1.50 -0.58
N VAL A 445 -14.46 -0.42 -0.79
CA VAL A 445 -14.28 0.49 -1.93
C VAL A 445 -12.95 1.25 -1.83
N ASP A 446 -12.56 1.68 -0.64
CA ASP A 446 -11.26 2.32 -0.35
C ASP A 446 -10.86 2.03 1.11
N SER A 447 -9.62 1.55 1.32
CA SER A 447 -9.05 1.27 2.64
C SER A 447 -7.72 2.01 2.85
N ARG A 448 -7.49 3.11 2.13
CA ARG A 448 -6.27 3.90 2.25
C ARG A 448 -6.31 4.79 3.49
N GLU A 449 -5.25 4.71 4.28
CA GLU A 449 -5.14 5.41 5.56
C GLU A 449 -4.06 6.47 5.51
N TYR A 450 -4.45 7.73 5.69
CA TYR A 450 -3.53 8.86 5.47
C TYR A 450 -2.81 9.32 6.74
N GLY A 451 -3.14 8.75 7.91
CA GLY A 451 -2.53 9.13 9.19
C GLY A 451 -1.01 8.96 9.23
N ILE A 452 -0.48 7.87 8.64
CA ILE A 452 0.98 7.68 8.49
C ILE A 452 1.59 8.82 7.65
N GLY A 453 0.94 9.23 6.57
CA GLY A 453 1.36 10.37 5.76
C GLY A 453 1.34 11.69 6.52
N ALA A 454 0.32 11.91 7.35
CA ALA A 454 0.25 13.09 8.21
C ALA A 454 1.35 13.10 9.27
N GLN A 455 1.64 11.97 9.92
CA GLN A 455 2.73 11.89 10.90
C GLN A 455 4.09 12.14 10.27
N ILE A 456 4.35 11.60 9.07
CA ILE A 456 5.57 11.88 8.29
C ILE A 456 5.69 13.38 7.97
N LEU A 457 4.59 14.04 7.57
CA LEU A 457 4.61 15.49 7.31
C LEU A 457 4.91 16.31 8.57
N ARG A 458 4.34 15.94 9.73
CA ARG A 458 4.64 16.57 11.03
C ARG A 458 6.11 16.39 11.43
N ASP A 459 6.67 15.20 11.27
CA ASP A 459 8.07 14.90 11.62
C ASP A 459 9.06 15.68 10.71
N LEU A 460 8.72 15.86 9.43
CA LEU A 460 9.41 16.76 8.50
C LEU A 460 9.22 18.26 8.80
N GLY A 461 8.47 18.62 9.86
CA GLY A 461 8.24 20.00 10.28
C GLY A 461 7.13 20.74 9.53
N VAL A 462 6.35 20.08 8.67
CA VAL A 462 5.22 20.73 7.97
C VAL A 462 4.10 21.04 8.98
N ARG A 463 3.60 22.28 8.92
CA ARG A 463 2.50 22.81 9.74
C ARG A 463 1.32 23.24 8.89
N SER A 464 1.57 23.92 7.77
CA SER A 464 0.54 24.20 6.77
C SER A 464 1.01 23.94 5.34
N MET A 465 0.07 23.54 4.47
CA MET A 465 0.40 23.05 3.13
C MET A 465 -0.62 23.38 2.04
N LYS A 466 -0.11 23.62 0.83
CA LYS A 466 -0.87 23.55 -0.43
C LYS A 466 -0.87 22.10 -0.91
N LEU A 467 -2.01 21.42 -0.78
CA LEU A 467 -2.13 19.98 -1.02
C LEU A 467 -2.50 19.66 -2.48
N MET A 468 -1.60 18.95 -3.17
CA MET A 468 -1.82 18.45 -4.53
C MET A 468 -2.71 17.19 -4.55
N THR A 469 -4.04 17.36 -4.64
CA THR A 469 -4.99 16.22 -4.66
C THR A 469 -6.29 16.46 -5.46
N ASN A 470 -6.65 15.45 -6.26
CA ASN A 470 -7.97 15.35 -6.90
C ASN A 470 -8.97 14.56 -6.03
N ASN A 471 -8.51 13.85 -5.00
CA ASN A 471 -9.35 13.07 -4.10
C ASN A 471 -9.78 13.91 -2.88
N PRO A 472 -11.09 14.14 -2.62
CA PRO A 472 -11.56 14.84 -1.42
C PRO A 472 -11.24 14.07 -0.13
N ALA A 473 -11.28 12.73 -0.12
CA ALA A 473 -10.98 11.95 1.10
C ALA A 473 -9.53 12.15 1.60
N LYS A 474 -8.58 12.48 0.70
CA LYS A 474 -7.20 12.85 1.08
C LYS A 474 -7.11 14.21 1.79
N TYR A 475 -8.06 15.10 1.56
CA TYR A 475 -8.13 16.41 2.19
C TYR A 475 -8.59 16.25 3.65
N VAL A 476 -9.75 15.62 3.84
CA VAL A 476 -10.32 15.32 5.17
C VAL A 476 -9.35 14.48 6.01
N GLY A 477 -8.80 13.40 5.42
CA GLY A 477 -7.89 12.47 6.11
C GLY A 477 -6.54 13.06 6.56
N LEU A 478 -6.22 14.31 6.23
CA LEU A 478 -5.02 15.02 6.69
C LEU A 478 -5.33 16.19 7.65
N LYS A 479 -6.48 16.88 7.51
CA LYS A 479 -6.87 18.08 8.28
C LYS A 479 -6.76 17.87 9.80
N GLY A 480 -7.40 16.83 10.33
CA GLY A 480 -7.47 16.57 11.78
C GLY A 480 -6.18 16.07 12.45
N TYR A 481 -5.07 15.92 11.73
CA TYR A 481 -3.77 15.56 12.34
C TYR A 481 -2.98 16.77 12.87
N GLY A 482 -3.59 17.96 12.93
CA GLY A 482 -2.88 19.20 13.28
C GLY A 482 -2.03 19.74 12.11
N LEU A 483 -2.51 19.50 10.88
CA LEU A 483 -1.93 20.03 9.65
C LEU A 483 -2.96 20.93 8.96
N THR A 484 -2.67 22.22 8.84
CA THR A 484 -3.56 23.16 8.15
C THR A 484 -3.39 23.04 6.64
N ILE A 485 -4.47 22.84 5.89
CA ILE A 485 -4.40 22.86 4.42
C ILE A 485 -4.70 24.30 3.97
N SER A 486 -3.68 25.03 3.51
CA SER A 486 -3.78 26.44 3.07
C SER A 486 -4.37 26.59 1.67
N GLY A 487 -4.53 25.48 0.94
CA GLY A 487 -5.20 25.45 -0.36
C GLY A 487 -5.06 24.09 -1.03
N ARG A 488 -5.90 23.85 -2.04
CA ARG A 488 -5.93 22.59 -2.79
C ARG A 488 -5.53 22.83 -4.25
N ILE A 489 -4.54 22.07 -4.72
CA ILE A 489 -4.03 22.15 -6.10
C ILE A 489 -4.47 20.87 -6.85
N PRO A 490 -5.15 20.99 -8.01
CA PRO A 490 -5.51 19.83 -8.81
C PRO A 490 -4.32 19.35 -9.64
N LEU A 491 -4.17 18.03 -9.80
CA LEU A 491 -3.24 17.41 -10.74
C LEU A 491 -4.01 16.97 -11.98
N LEU A 492 -3.96 17.77 -13.03
CA LEU A 492 -4.67 17.50 -14.27
C LEU A 492 -3.89 16.47 -15.12
N SER A 493 -4.40 15.25 -15.17
CA SER A 493 -3.88 14.16 -16.00
C SER A 493 -4.60 14.10 -17.35
N LEU A 494 -3.89 13.69 -18.40
CA LEU A 494 -4.50 13.48 -19.72
C LEU A 494 -5.49 12.31 -19.69
N ILE A 495 -6.72 12.55 -20.15
CA ILE A 495 -7.72 11.51 -20.35
C ILE A 495 -7.43 10.78 -21.66
N THR A 496 -7.10 9.50 -21.58
CA THR A 496 -6.89 8.60 -22.72
C THR A 496 -8.10 7.69 -22.89
N LYS A 497 -8.16 6.95 -24.00
CA LYS A 497 -9.20 5.94 -24.22
C LYS A 497 -9.20 4.85 -23.12
N GLU A 498 -8.02 4.52 -22.62
CA GLU A 498 -7.76 3.45 -21.66
C GLU A 498 -8.09 3.85 -20.21
N ASN A 499 -7.89 5.12 -19.84
CA ASN A 499 -8.19 5.61 -18.47
C ASN A 499 -9.58 6.29 -18.34
N LYS A 500 -10.22 6.71 -19.44
CA LYS A 500 -11.47 7.51 -19.41
C LYS A 500 -12.51 6.95 -18.45
N ARG A 501 -12.88 5.66 -18.60
CA ARG A 501 -13.91 5.01 -17.76
C ARG A 501 -13.54 5.06 -16.27
N TYR A 502 -12.27 4.81 -15.94
CA TYR A 502 -11.77 4.83 -14.57
C TYR A 502 -11.82 6.24 -13.94
N LEU A 503 -11.45 7.28 -14.70
CA LEU A 503 -11.52 8.67 -14.24
C LEU A 503 -12.97 9.16 -14.11
N GLU A 504 -13.84 8.77 -15.04
CA GLU A 504 -15.28 9.07 -14.98
C GLU A 504 -15.95 8.39 -13.76
N THR A 505 -15.64 7.12 -13.46
CA THR A 505 -16.10 6.45 -12.23
C THR A 505 -15.62 7.17 -10.97
N LYS A 506 -14.34 7.56 -10.89
CA LYS A 506 -13.82 8.35 -9.75
C LYS A 506 -14.53 9.68 -9.57
N ARG A 507 -14.83 10.39 -10.67
CA ARG A 507 -15.58 11.65 -10.61
C ARG A 507 -17.01 11.43 -10.12
N ALA A 508 -17.72 10.48 -10.73
CA ALA A 508 -19.15 10.25 -10.48
C ALA A 508 -19.46 9.55 -9.16
N LYS A 509 -18.69 8.51 -8.77
CA LYS A 509 -18.93 7.69 -7.57
C LYS A 509 -18.02 8.05 -6.38
N MET A 510 -16.94 8.83 -6.57
CA MET A 510 -15.96 9.13 -5.50
C MET A 510 -15.60 10.62 -5.38
N GLY A 511 -16.42 11.53 -5.93
CA GLY A 511 -16.25 13.00 -5.80
C GLY A 511 -14.90 13.55 -6.29
N HIS A 512 -14.17 12.83 -7.14
CA HIS A 512 -12.86 13.31 -7.60
C HIS A 512 -13.01 14.47 -8.58
N VAL A 513 -12.32 15.58 -8.29
CA VAL A 513 -12.38 16.79 -9.12
C VAL A 513 -11.31 16.72 -10.21
N TYR A 514 -11.75 16.87 -11.46
CA TYR A 514 -10.92 17.01 -12.65
C TYR A 514 -11.46 18.24 -13.41
N GLY A 515 -10.57 19.14 -13.85
CA GLY A 515 -10.94 20.47 -14.36
C GLY A 515 -11.96 20.44 -15.52
N SER A 516 -12.93 21.37 -15.48
CA SER A 516 -14.09 21.39 -16.36
C SER A 516 -13.81 21.78 -17.83
N GLU A 517 -12.69 22.44 -18.12
CA GLU A 517 -12.44 23.06 -19.44
C GLU A 517 -11.88 22.11 -20.53
N PHE A 518 -11.42 20.91 -20.16
CA PHE A 518 -10.68 20.03 -21.09
C PHE A 518 -11.53 19.28 -22.13
N ASN A 519 -12.85 19.43 -22.14
CA ASN A 519 -13.71 18.88 -23.21
C ASN A 519 -13.48 19.54 -24.59
N SER A 520 -12.67 20.61 -24.68
CA SER A 520 -12.42 21.39 -25.89
C SER A 520 -11.19 20.96 -26.71
N ILE A 521 -10.16 20.35 -26.09
CA ILE A 521 -8.87 20.02 -26.72
C ILE A 521 -8.88 18.58 -27.31
N LEU A 522 -9.98 18.22 -27.97
CA LEU A 522 -10.17 16.90 -28.62
C LEU A 522 -10.17 16.95 -30.16
N ASN A 523 -9.95 18.14 -30.76
CA ASN A 523 -10.12 18.38 -32.20
C ASN A 523 -8.83 18.62 -32.99
N ASN A 524 -7.65 18.24 -32.48
CA ASN A 524 -6.40 18.27 -33.27
C ASN A 524 -5.61 16.96 -33.11
N PRO A 525 -5.44 16.13 -34.16
CA PRO A 525 -4.82 14.80 -34.02
C PRO A 525 -3.29 14.79 -33.93
N ASP A 526 -2.62 15.85 -34.40
CA ASP A 526 -1.19 15.81 -34.75
C ASP A 526 -0.27 16.51 -33.74
N SER A 527 -0.17 15.95 -32.53
CA SER A 527 0.99 16.17 -31.65
C SER A 527 1.08 15.09 -30.55
N GLY A 528 1.48 13.87 -30.92
CA GLY A 528 1.47 12.73 -30.01
C GLY A 528 2.54 11.67 -30.26
N ASN A 529 3.80 11.97 -29.93
CA ASN A 529 4.83 10.93 -29.71
C ASN A 529 4.57 10.23 -28.35
N GLY A 530 3.44 9.54 -28.25
CA GLY A 530 3.08 8.67 -27.13
C GLY A 530 3.50 7.24 -27.42
N TYR A 531 4.44 6.71 -26.64
CA TYR A 531 4.86 5.30 -26.71
C TYR A 531 3.68 4.38 -26.36
N LYS A 532 3.24 3.56 -27.32
CA LYS A 532 2.14 2.59 -27.15
C LYS A 532 2.66 1.24 -26.65
N LEU A 533 2.81 1.08 -25.33
CA LEU A 533 3.11 -0.23 -24.75
C LEU A 533 1.88 -1.16 -24.73
N GLY A 534 2.09 -2.41 -25.16
CA GLY A 534 1.06 -3.47 -25.17
C GLY A 534 0.75 -4.06 -23.79
N PHE A 535 -0.49 -4.54 -23.61
CA PHE A 535 -1.02 -5.06 -22.33
C PHE A 535 -0.83 -6.57 -22.12
N VAL A 536 -0.96 -6.99 -20.85
CA VAL A 536 -0.89 -8.37 -20.35
C VAL A 536 -2.20 -8.73 -19.64
N LYS A 537 -2.67 -9.98 -19.75
CA LYS A 537 -3.80 -10.53 -18.97
C LYS A 537 -3.38 -11.73 -18.10
N HIS A 538 -4.13 -11.90 -17.00
CA HIS A 538 -4.12 -12.99 -16.00
C HIS A 538 -2.90 -13.14 -15.06
N LEU A 539 -3.22 -13.29 -13.76
CA LEU A 539 -2.36 -13.75 -12.67
C LEU A 539 -3.23 -14.49 -11.62
N SER A 540 -2.66 -15.43 -10.86
CA SER A 540 -3.35 -16.16 -9.79
C SER A 540 -2.58 -16.17 -8.44
N LEU A 541 -3.28 -16.58 -7.38
CA LEU A 541 -3.01 -16.52 -5.92
C LEU A 541 -1.57 -16.80 -5.42
N LEU A 542 -1.08 -16.15 -4.35
CA LEU A 542 -1.49 -16.36 -2.94
C LEU A 542 -1.22 -15.14 -2.01
N ASN A 543 -1.87 -15.12 -0.83
CA ASN A 543 -1.73 -14.05 0.17
C ASN A 543 -0.46 -14.21 1.03
N PHE A 544 0.54 -13.36 0.82
CA PHE A 544 1.57 -13.02 1.82
C PHE A 544 2.07 -11.57 1.59
N ILE A 545 2.66 -10.98 2.63
CA ILE A 545 2.99 -9.55 2.81
C ILE A 545 3.91 -8.96 1.70
N LYS A 546 4.47 -9.79 0.80
CA LYS A 546 5.26 -9.37 -0.36
C LYS A 546 4.69 -9.98 -1.66
N CYS A 547 3.66 -9.36 -2.23
CA CYS A 547 3.21 -9.70 -3.60
C CYS A 547 4.28 -9.33 -4.63
N HIS A 548 5.06 -10.31 -5.09
CA HIS A 548 5.88 -10.19 -6.29
C HIS A 548 5.00 -10.12 -7.55
N VAL A 549 5.54 -9.62 -8.65
CA VAL A 549 4.75 -9.36 -9.88
C VAL A 549 5.40 -10.02 -11.08
N MET A 550 4.57 -10.48 -12.00
CA MET A 550 4.99 -10.96 -13.30
C MET A 550 4.18 -10.23 -14.38
N CYS A 551 4.88 -9.77 -15.42
CA CYS A 551 4.31 -9.27 -16.66
C CYS A 551 4.72 -10.23 -17.78
N LEU A 552 3.76 -10.69 -18.59
CA LEU A 552 3.92 -11.61 -19.72
C LEU A 552 3.41 -10.94 -20.99
N LEU A 553 4.31 -10.54 -21.89
CA LEU A 553 3.89 -10.15 -23.23
C LEU A 553 3.86 -11.38 -24.14
N GLY A 554 2.80 -11.50 -24.95
CA GLY A 554 2.63 -12.59 -25.91
C GLY A 554 2.43 -13.97 -25.27
N ASP A 555 2.62 -15.01 -26.07
CA ASP A 555 2.59 -16.41 -25.64
C ASP A 555 4.03 -16.93 -25.42
N ILE A 556 4.22 -17.73 -24.36
CA ILE A 556 5.50 -18.42 -24.09
C ILE A 556 5.68 -19.68 -24.96
N GLY A 557 4.63 -20.17 -25.61
CA GLY A 557 4.65 -21.34 -26.48
C GLY A 557 4.92 -22.63 -25.71
N ASP A 558 5.94 -23.39 -26.13
CA ASP A 558 6.37 -24.63 -25.49
C ASP A 558 7.24 -24.41 -24.22
N GLY A 559 7.46 -23.14 -23.84
CA GLY A 559 8.28 -22.74 -22.71
C GLY A 559 9.79 -22.71 -23.00
N HIS A 560 10.21 -22.81 -24.27
CA HIS A 560 11.63 -22.80 -24.65
C HIS A 560 12.08 -21.48 -25.29
N ASP A 561 13.35 -21.14 -24.99
CA ASP A 561 14.04 -19.93 -25.43
C ASP A 561 13.28 -18.61 -25.15
N VAL A 562 12.55 -18.58 -24.02
CA VAL A 562 11.74 -17.44 -23.59
C VAL A 562 12.66 -16.27 -23.22
N LEU A 563 12.36 -15.06 -23.68
CA LEU A 563 13.08 -13.86 -23.28
C LEU A 563 12.64 -13.45 -21.86
N VAL A 564 13.55 -13.47 -20.88
CA VAL A 564 13.21 -13.30 -19.46
C VAL A 564 14.05 -12.22 -18.77
N ARG A 565 13.40 -11.34 -18.02
CA ARG A 565 14.02 -10.44 -17.03
C ARG A 565 13.50 -10.76 -15.64
N VAL A 566 14.38 -11.20 -14.75
CA VAL A 566 14.10 -11.15 -13.29
C VAL A 566 14.64 -9.83 -12.76
N HIS A 567 13.76 -8.90 -12.42
CA HIS A 567 14.06 -7.58 -11.87
C HIS A 567 14.04 -7.61 -10.33
N SER A 568 14.89 -6.78 -9.69
CA SER A 568 14.97 -6.63 -8.23
C SER A 568 14.49 -5.22 -7.87
N GLU A 569 13.44 -5.09 -7.04
CA GLU A 569 12.86 -3.79 -6.66
C GLU A 569 13.93 -2.77 -6.24
N CYS A 570 13.85 -1.56 -6.80
CA CYS A 570 14.72 -0.44 -6.49
C CYS A 570 13.90 0.86 -6.55
N LEU A 571 13.15 1.18 -5.49
CA LEU A 571 12.20 2.31 -5.46
C LEU A 571 12.81 3.62 -5.99
N THR A 572 14.02 3.95 -5.52
CA THR A 572 14.71 5.18 -5.96
C THR A 572 15.04 5.20 -7.46
N GLY A 573 15.33 4.04 -8.06
CA GLY A 573 15.67 3.92 -9.48
C GLY A 573 14.44 3.74 -10.37
N ASP A 574 13.50 2.91 -9.94
CA ASP A 574 12.36 2.42 -10.73
C ASP A 574 11.18 3.40 -10.71
N ILE A 575 10.95 4.11 -9.60
CA ILE A 575 9.87 5.09 -9.44
C ILE A 575 10.38 6.51 -9.69
N PHE A 576 11.57 6.84 -9.17
CA PHE A 576 12.10 8.21 -9.16
C PHE A 576 13.25 8.45 -10.14
N GLY A 577 13.62 7.46 -10.97
CA GLY A 577 14.64 7.62 -12.00
C GLY A 577 16.02 7.99 -11.46
N SER A 578 16.41 7.51 -10.28
CA SER A 578 17.67 7.90 -9.63
C SER A 578 18.90 7.58 -10.47
N ALA A 579 19.70 8.61 -10.76
CA ALA A 579 20.97 8.48 -11.46
C ALA A 579 22.10 7.85 -10.60
N ARG A 580 21.88 7.53 -9.32
CA ARG A 580 22.87 6.80 -8.49
C ARG A 580 22.93 5.29 -8.80
N CYS A 581 22.02 4.75 -9.60
CA CYS A 581 22.01 3.33 -9.97
C CYS A 581 21.55 3.09 -11.41
N ASP A 582 21.73 1.86 -11.89
CA ASP A 582 21.31 1.39 -13.22
C ASP A 582 19.96 0.66 -13.22
N CYS A 583 19.25 0.58 -12.09
CA CYS A 583 18.06 -0.29 -11.96
C CYS A 583 16.92 0.13 -12.89
N GLY A 584 16.42 1.37 -12.79
CA GLY A 584 15.31 1.86 -13.62
C GLY A 584 15.64 1.82 -15.12
N HIS A 585 16.88 2.16 -15.49
CA HIS A 585 17.32 2.06 -16.88
C HIS A 585 17.34 0.61 -17.38
N GLN A 586 17.86 -0.35 -16.59
CA GLN A 586 17.76 -1.77 -16.92
C GLN A 586 16.31 -2.29 -16.97
N LEU A 587 15.37 -1.71 -16.21
CA LEU A 587 13.94 -2.03 -16.31
C LEU A 587 13.39 -1.60 -17.67
N SER A 588 13.62 -0.34 -18.03
CA SER A 588 13.19 0.24 -19.30
C SER A 588 13.72 -0.52 -20.51
N ILE A 589 15.03 -0.80 -20.57
CA ILE A 589 15.64 -1.56 -21.67
C ILE A 589 15.03 -2.96 -21.76
N ALA A 590 14.83 -3.64 -20.62
CA ALA A 590 14.25 -4.98 -20.61
C ALA A 590 12.80 -4.99 -21.09
N MET A 591 12.00 -3.99 -20.74
CA MET A 591 10.63 -3.83 -21.24
C MET A 591 10.61 -3.58 -22.75
N GLN A 592 11.47 -2.68 -23.25
CA GLN A 592 11.61 -2.39 -24.68
C GLN A 592 12.10 -3.61 -25.48
N GLN A 593 13.01 -4.43 -24.94
CA GLN A 593 13.45 -5.67 -25.58
C GLN A 593 12.35 -6.73 -25.64
N ILE A 594 11.54 -6.86 -24.58
CA ILE A 594 10.36 -7.76 -24.57
C ILE A 594 9.32 -7.29 -25.60
N GLU A 595 9.03 -5.99 -25.67
CA GLU A 595 8.14 -5.37 -26.65
C GLU A 595 8.62 -5.61 -28.09
N THR A 596 9.90 -5.32 -28.36
CA THR A 596 10.52 -5.52 -29.69
C THR A 596 10.50 -7.00 -30.11
N ALA A 597 10.66 -7.93 -29.17
CA ALA A 597 10.56 -9.36 -29.42
C ALA A 597 9.12 -9.87 -29.61
N GLY A 598 8.10 -9.04 -29.29
CA GLY A 598 6.68 -9.40 -29.30
C GLY A 598 6.27 -10.45 -28.25
N ARG A 599 7.23 -11.02 -27.51
CA ARG A 599 7.02 -12.02 -26.46
C ARG A 599 8.10 -11.97 -25.39
N GLY A 600 7.74 -12.20 -24.13
CA GLY A 600 8.70 -12.32 -23.03
C GLY A 600 8.10 -12.12 -21.64
N VAL A 601 8.90 -12.42 -20.62
CA VAL A 601 8.47 -12.42 -19.21
C VAL A 601 9.35 -11.50 -18.37
N LEU A 602 8.72 -10.61 -17.62
CA LEU A 602 9.34 -9.75 -16.62
C LEU A 602 8.83 -10.17 -15.24
N VAL A 603 9.70 -10.65 -14.35
CA VAL A 603 9.38 -10.95 -12.94
C VAL A 603 9.98 -9.85 -12.06
N TYR A 604 9.15 -9.05 -11.41
CA TYR A 604 9.54 -7.97 -10.50
C TYR A 604 9.48 -8.44 -9.04
N LEU A 605 10.66 -8.64 -8.44
CA LEU A 605 10.80 -9.14 -7.08
C LEU A 605 10.85 -7.96 -6.08
N ARG A 606 9.70 -7.67 -5.46
CA ARG A 606 9.60 -6.79 -4.27
C ARG A 606 10.37 -7.34 -3.07
N GLY A 607 10.78 -6.47 -2.16
CA GLY A 607 11.61 -6.80 -1.00
C GLY A 607 13.11 -6.95 -1.30
N HIS A 608 13.54 -6.61 -2.52
CA HIS A 608 14.95 -6.64 -2.94
C HIS A 608 15.65 -5.27 -2.93
N GLU A 609 14.98 -4.26 -2.38
CA GLU A 609 15.52 -2.91 -2.25
C GLU A 609 16.86 -2.91 -1.50
N GLY A 610 17.81 -2.10 -1.97
CA GLY A 610 19.17 -2.02 -1.42
C GLY A 610 20.03 -3.27 -1.63
N ARG A 611 19.64 -4.19 -2.53
CA ARG A 611 20.16 -5.57 -2.59
C ARG A 611 19.68 -6.44 -1.41
N GLY A 612 18.44 -6.22 -0.95
CA GLY A 612 17.79 -6.98 0.12
C GLY A 612 18.01 -6.42 1.52
N ILE A 613 18.81 -5.36 1.69
CA ILE A 613 19.05 -4.70 2.98
C ILE A 613 17.94 -3.71 3.39
N GLY A 614 16.99 -3.41 2.50
CA GLY A 614 15.92 -2.43 2.75
C GLY A 614 16.27 -1.00 2.31
N LEU A 615 15.27 -0.13 2.33
CA LEU A 615 15.38 1.25 1.86
C LEU A 615 16.17 2.13 2.84
N GLY A 616 15.88 2.06 4.14
CA GLY A 616 16.54 2.90 5.15
C GLY A 616 18.05 2.66 5.17
N HIS A 617 18.46 1.40 5.17
CA HIS A 617 19.87 1.01 5.07
C HIS A 617 20.52 1.42 3.74
N LYS A 618 19.82 1.31 2.61
CA LYS A 618 20.30 1.82 1.31
C LYS A 618 20.58 3.32 1.34
N LEU A 619 19.71 4.12 1.97
CA LEU A 619 19.93 5.57 2.08
C LEU A 619 21.12 5.88 3.01
N ARG A 620 21.29 5.16 4.14
CA ARG A 620 22.50 5.28 4.98
C ARG A 620 23.78 4.95 4.19
N ALA A 621 23.75 3.88 3.39
CA ALA A 621 24.87 3.48 2.55
C ALA A 621 25.16 4.50 1.44
N TYR A 622 24.19 5.30 1.00
CA TYR A 622 24.41 6.40 0.06
C TYR A 622 25.22 7.55 0.68
N ASN A 623 25.03 7.87 1.96
CA ASN A 623 25.83 8.91 2.63
C ASN A 623 27.29 8.49 2.76
N LEU A 624 27.55 7.24 3.17
CA LEU A 624 28.93 6.70 3.20
C LEU A 624 29.58 6.69 1.79
N GLN A 625 28.78 6.50 0.73
CA GLN A 625 29.28 6.60 -0.64
C GLN A 625 29.65 8.02 -1.05
N ASP A 626 28.91 9.03 -0.55
CA ASP A 626 29.26 10.44 -0.71
C ASP A 626 30.53 10.80 0.09
N ASP A 627 30.72 10.19 1.27
CA ASP A 627 31.96 10.24 2.08
C ASP A 627 33.12 9.40 1.51
N GLY A 628 33.04 8.99 0.23
CA GLY A 628 34.14 8.34 -0.46
C GLY A 628 34.28 6.83 -0.22
N ARG A 629 33.28 6.12 0.30
CA ARG A 629 33.24 4.63 0.29
C ARG A 629 32.60 4.10 -0.99
N ASP A 630 32.90 2.87 -1.39
CA ASP A 630 32.16 2.21 -2.44
C ASP A 630 30.95 1.42 -1.91
N THR A 631 30.12 0.88 -2.81
CA THR A 631 28.85 0.25 -2.41
C THR A 631 29.00 -1.09 -1.70
N VAL A 632 30.20 -1.66 -1.65
CA VAL A 632 30.53 -2.86 -0.84
C VAL A 632 31.02 -2.41 0.53
N GLU A 633 32.00 -1.51 0.56
CA GLU A 633 32.56 -0.91 1.78
C GLU A 633 31.47 -0.27 2.65
N ALA A 634 30.55 0.48 2.04
CA ALA A 634 29.44 1.12 2.75
C ALA A 634 28.43 0.12 3.36
N ASN A 635 28.32 -1.10 2.83
CA ASN A 635 27.52 -2.15 3.47
C ASN A 635 28.29 -2.78 4.63
N GLU A 636 29.57 -3.08 4.44
CA GLU A 636 30.45 -3.67 5.45
C GLU A 636 30.60 -2.75 6.68
N GLU A 637 30.78 -1.43 6.48
CA GLU A 637 30.86 -0.41 7.54
C GLU A 637 29.52 -0.28 8.32
N LEU A 638 28.38 -0.59 7.69
CA LEU A 638 27.07 -0.65 8.35
C LEU A 638 26.77 -2.01 9.01
N GLY A 639 27.69 -2.98 8.98
CA GLY A 639 27.47 -4.34 9.47
C GLY A 639 26.49 -5.15 8.62
N LEU A 640 26.32 -4.79 7.34
CA LEU A 640 25.35 -5.37 6.43
C LEU A 640 25.99 -6.30 5.40
N PRO A 641 25.30 -7.38 4.98
CA PRO A 641 25.75 -8.22 3.88
C PRO A 641 25.85 -7.44 2.56
N VAL A 642 26.77 -7.86 1.70
CA VAL A 642 26.99 -7.25 0.37
C VAL A 642 25.77 -7.47 -0.56
N ASP A 643 25.13 -8.63 -0.51
CA ASP A 643 23.93 -8.96 -1.28
C ASP A 643 23.07 -10.00 -0.53
N SER A 644 21.81 -9.66 -0.24
CA SER A 644 20.82 -10.52 0.44
C SER A 644 19.67 -10.93 -0.48
N ARG A 645 19.80 -10.78 -1.79
CA ARG A 645 18.71 -11.08 -2.73
C ARG A 645 18.58 -12.58 -2.99
N GLU A 646 17.36 -13.09 -2.85
CA GLU A 646 17.01 -14.47 -3.15
C GLU A 646 16.22 -14.59 -4.45
N TYR A 647 16.73 -15.38 -5.40
CA TYR A 647 16.08 -15.53 -6.71
C TYR A 647 15.14 -16.75 -6.80
N GLY A 648 15.00 -17.53 -5.71
CA GLY A 648 14.22 -18.77 -5.69
C GLY A 648 12.75 -18.59 -5.99
N ILE A 649 12.10 -17.59 -5.39
CA ILE A 649 10.69 -17.26 -5.68
C ILE A 649 10.51 -16.87 -7.15
N GLY A 650 11.45 -16.09 -7.70
CA GLY A 650 11.45 -15.75 -9.13
C GLY A 650 11.59 -16.97 -10.04
N ALA A 651 12.39 -17.97 -9.65
CA ALA A 651 12.51 -19.21 -10.39
C ALA A 651 11.26 -20.09 -10.31
N GLN A 652 10.58 -20.11 -9.16
CA GLN A 652 9.30 -20.82 -8.98
C GLN A 652 8.22 -20.20 -9.89
N ILE A 653 8.03 -18.87 -9.84
CA ILE A 653 7.09 -18.13 -10.72
C ILE A 653 7.32 -18.47 -12.20
N LEU A 654 8.58 -18.47 -12.66
CA LEU A 654 8.92 -18.81 -14.05
C LEU A 654 8.58 -20.27 -14.40
N ARG A 655 8.84 -21.21 -13.48
CA ARG A 655 8.55 -22.64 -13.69
C ARG A 655 7.05 -22.90 -13.72
N ASP A 656 6.29 -22.27 -12.82
CA ASP A 656 4.83 -22.43 -12.71
C ASP A 656 4.11 -21.80 -13.91
N LEU A 657 4.69 -20.75 -14.51
CA LEU A 657 4.27 -20.23 -15.82
C LEU A 657 4.50 -21.23 -16.97
N GLY A 658 5.41 -22.19 -16.79
CA GLY A 658 5.79 -23.17 -17.81
C GLY A 658 7.14 -22.89 -18.50
N VAL A 659 7.94 -21.91 -18.05
CA VAL A 659 9.25 -21.62 -18.64
C VAL A 659 10.24 -22.74 -18.32
N ARG A 660 10.79 -23.36 -19.37
CA ARG A 660 11.75 -24.47 -19.30
C ARG A 660 13.16 -24.04 -19.70
N SER A 661 13.28 -23.24 -20.76
CA SER A 661 14.53 -22.56 -21.10
C SER A 661 14.36 -21.09 -21.45
N MET A 662 15.36 -20.26 -21.12
CA MET A 662 15.27 -18.81 -21.24
C MET A 662 16.57 -18.12 -21.67
N LYS A 663 16.41 -17.02 -22.43
CA LYS A 663 17.41 -15.96 -22.60
C LYS A 663 17.28 -14.94 -21.48
N LEU A 664 18.21 -14.95 -20.53
CA LEU A 664 18.14 -14.16 -19.31
C LEU A 664 18.81 -12.78 -19.47
N MET A 665 18.02 -11.72 -19.34
CA MET A 665 18.48 -10.32 -19.35
C MET A 665 19.06 -9.90 -17.99
N THR A 666 20.38 -10.02 -17.81
CA THR A 666 21.05 -9.69 -16.53
C THR A 666 22.53 -9.28 -16.63
N ASN A 667 22.89 -8.20 -15.94
CA ASN A 667 24.28 -7.82 -15.68
C ASN A 667 24.85 -8.48 -14.40
N ASN A 668 24.00 -9.00 -13.51
CA ASN A 668 24.42 -9.71 -12.30
C ASN A 668 24.69 -11.21 -12.58
N PRO A 669 25.91 -11.74 -12.33
CA PRO A 669 26.21 -13.17 -12.44
C PRO A 669 25.55 -14.02 -11.33
N ALA A 670 25.40 -13.51 -10.10
CA ALA A 670 24.77 -14.25 -9.01
C ALA A 670 23.29 -14.57 -9.32
N LYS A 671 22.61 -13.71 -10.09
CA LYS A 671 21.25 -13.96 -10.60
C LYS A 671 21.18 -15.13 -11.59
N TYR A 672 22.22 -15.30 -12.42
CA TYR A 672 22.33 -16.44 -13.34
C TYR A 672 22.54 -17.75 -12.56
N VAL A 673 23.47 -17.76 -11.59
CA VAL A 673 23.73 -18.92 -10.73
C VAL A 673 22.49 -19.27 -9.91
N GLY A 674 21.88 -18.26 -9.27
CA GLY A 674 20.68 -18.43 -8.44
C GLY A 674 19.53 -19.06 -9.20
N LEU A 675 19.17 -18.55 -10.39
CA LEU A 675 18.07 -19.12 -11.18
C LEU A 675 18.37 -20.53 -11.72
N LYS A 676 19.63 -20.79 -12.13
CA LYS A 676 20.06 -22.13 -12.59
C LYS A 676 19.97 -23.18 -11.48
N GLY A 677 20.22 -22.80 -10.22
CA GLY A 677 20.10 -23.67 -9.04
C GLY A 677 18.70 -24.26 -8.84
N TYR A 678 17.64 -23.62 -9.37
CA TYR A 678 16.26 -24.10 -9.33
C TYR A 678 15.84 -24.86 -10.60
N GLY A 679 16.79 -25.39 -11.38
CA GLY A 679 16.52 -26.27 -12.52
C GLY A 679 16.00 -25.58 -13.78
N LEU A 680 16.04 -24.24 -13.85
CA LEU A 680 15.75 -23.50 -15.08
C LEU A 680 16.95 -23.54 -16.04
N THR A 681 16.71 -23.88 -17.30
CA THR A 681 17.77 -23.88 -18.32
C THR A 681 17.98 -22.47 -18.87
N ILE A 682 19.20 -21.94 -18.80
CA ILE A 682 19.50 -20.62 -19.38
C ILE A 682 20.20 -20.84 -20.73
N SER A 683 19.49 -20.61 -21.84
CA SER A 683 19.98 -20.79 -23.22
C SER A 683 20.95 -19.69 -23.64
N GLY A 684 20.84 -18.50 -23.04
CA GLY A 684 21.74 -17.39 -23.27
C GLY A 684 21.60 -16.30 -22.20
N ARG A 685 22.61 -15.44 -22.11
CA ARG A 685 22.61 -14.28 -21.21
C ARG A 685 22.73 -13.01 -22.03
N ILE A 686 21.76 -12.11 -21.88
CA ILE A 686 21.72 -10.82 -22.57
C ILE A 686 22.14 -9.73 -21.58
N PRO A 687 23.23 -8.98 -21.84
CA PRO A 687 23.58 -7.81 -21.04
C PRO A 687 22.64 -6.65 -21.35
N LEU A 688 22.30 -5.86 -20.32
CA LEU A 688 21.51 -4.64 -20.43
C LEU A 688 22.46 -3.45 -20.28
N LEU A 689 22.89 -2.89 -21.41
CA LEU A 689 23.87 -1.80 -21.43
C LEU A 689 23.23 -0.51 -20.92
N SER A 690 23.66 -0.05 -19.75
CA SER A 690 23.18 1.20 -19.14
C SER A 690 24.18 2.32 -19.39
N LEU A 691 23.67 3.52 -19.68
CA LEU A 691 24.48 4.73 -19.81
C LEU A 691 25.27 4.99 -18.52
N ILE A 692 26.57 5.21 -18.67
CA ILE A 692 27.46 5.61 -17.58
C ILE A 692 27.35 7.12 -17.43
N THR A 693 26.97 7.59 -16.25
CA THR A 693 26.94 9.02 -15.87
C THR A 693 27.96 9.27 -14.77
N LYS A 694 28.23 10.54 -14.45
CA LYS A 694 29.12 10.90 -13.33
C LYS A 694 28.64 10.31 -12.00
N GLU A 695 27.33 10.24 -11.81
CA GLU A 695 26.63 9.82 -10.60
C GLU A 695 26.65 8.30 -10.41
N ASN A 696 26.53 7.50 -11.49
CA ASN A 696 26.56 6.04 -11.40
C ASN A 696 27.93 5.40 -11.67
N LYS A 697 28.89 6.11 -12.28
CA LYS A 697 30.18 5.53 -12.74
C LYS A 697 30.84 4.65 -11.68
N ARG A 698 31.05 5.20 -10.48
CA ARG A 698 31.70 4.49 -9.37
C ARG A 698 30.93 3.25 -8.92
N TYR A 699 29.60 3.34 -8.85
CA TYR A 699 28.72 2.22 -8.50
C TYR A 699 28.79 1.08 -9.54
N LEU A 700 28.87 1.42 -10.83
CA LEU A 700 29.03 0.44 -11.91
C LEU A 700 30.44 -0.17 -11.94
N GLU A 701 31.47 0.63 -11.69
CA GLU A 701 32.87 0.18 -11.56
C GLU A 701 33.03 -0.82 -10.41
N THR A 702 32.50 -0.52 -9.22
CA THR A 702 32.49 -1.45 -8.07
C THR A 702 31.71 -2.72 -8.38
N LYS A 703 30.52 -2.62 -9.00
CA LYS A 703 29.75 -3.80 -9.42
C LYS A 703 30.56 -4.69 -10.38
N ARG A 704 31.29 -4.10 -11.33
CA ARG A 704 32.17 -4.83 -12.25
C ARG A 704 33.32 -5.49 -11.50
N ALA A 705 34.08 -4.72 -10.73
CA ALA A 705 35.33 -5.14 -10.09
C ALA A 705 35.12 -6.09 -8.90
N LYS A 706 34.20 -5.77 -7.98
CA LYS A 706 33.95 -6.54 -6.74
C LYS A 706 32.81 -7.56 -6.85
N MET A 707 31.88 -7.40 -7.80
CA MET A 707 30.69 -8.29 -7.92
C MET A 707 30.60 -9.04 -9.27
N GLY A 708 31.61 -8.94 -10.14
CA GLY A 708 31.66 -9.64 -11.43
C GLY A 708 30.54 -9.25 -12.41
N HIS A 709 29.94 -8.07 -12.26
CA HIS A 709 28.90 -7.62 -13.17
C HIS A 709 29.45 -7.41 -14.59
N VAL A 710 28.68 -7.86 -15.58
CA VAL A 710 29.02 -7.69 -17.00
C VAL A 710 28.38 -6.43 -17.53
N TYR A 711 29.22 -5.54 -18.06
CA TYR A 711 28.87 -4.37 -18.86
C TYR A 711 29.65 -4.49 -20.19
N GLY A 712 29.14 -3.89 -21.26
CA GLY A 712 29.66 -4.09 -22.63
C GLY A 712 31.11 -3.64 -22.83
N SER A 713 31.71 -4.04 -23.95
CA SER A 713 33.10 -3.72 -24.34
C SER A 713 33.39 -2.21 -24.46
N GLU A 714 32.37 -1.36 -24.50
CA GLU A 714 32.48 0.10 -24.56
C GLU A 714 32.79 0.79 -23.23
N PHE A 715 33.01 0.04 -22.14
CA PHE A 715 33.43 0.64 -20.86
C PHE A 715 34.72 1.48 -20.97
N ASN A 716 35.55 1.23 -21.99
CA ASN A 716 36.82 1.92 -22.23
C ASN A 716 36.79 2.93 -23.41
N SER A 717 35.77 2.93 -24.28
CA SER A 717 35.76 3.81 -25.46
C SER A 717 35.27 5.23 -25.13
N ILE A 718 34.24 5.35 -24.28
CA ILE A 718 33.61 6.64 -23.93
C ILE A 718 34.50 7.50 -23.02
N LEU A 719 35.44 6.91 -22.28
CA LEU A 719 36.35 7.65 -21.39
C LEU A 719 37.55 8.30 -22.09
N ASN A 720 37.83 7.94 -23.35
CA ASN A 720 39.11 8.27 -23.99
C ASN A 720 38.99 9.17 -25.25
N ASN A 721 37.79 9.48 -25.76
CA ASN A 721 37.65 10.49 -26.81
C ASN A 721 36.22 11.08 -26.92
N PRO A 722 36.03 12.39 -26.68
CA PRO A 722 34.77 13.08 -27.01
C PRO A 722 34.59 13.29 -28.53
N ASP A 723 35.70 13.42 -29.27
CA ASP A 723 35.72 13.83 -30.68
C ASP A 723 36.62 12.92 -31.54
N SER A 724 36.10 11.79 -32.04
CA SER A 724 36.73 11.08 -33.17
C SER A 724 35.76 10.21 -33.97
N GLY A 725 34.66 10.80 -34.44
CA GLY A 725 33.78 10.19 -35.44
C GLY A 725 34.32 10.33 -36.87
N ASN A 726 35.43 9.67 -37.21
CA ASN A 726 35.80 9.42 -38.61
C ASN A 726 36.77 8.24 -38.75
N GLY A 727 36.38 7.24 -39.54
CA GLY A 727 37.09 5.97 -39.59
C GLY A 727 38.23 5.90 -40.61
N LYS A 728 39.07 4.88 -40.44
CA LYS A 728 39.77 4.20 -41.54
C LYS A 728 40.14 2.78 -41.11
N ALA A 729 39.85 1.80 -41.97
CA ALA A 729 40.37 0.45 -41.83
C ALA A 729 41.87 0.43 -42.19
N GLY A 730 42.66 -0.37 -41.47
CA GLY A 730 44.08 -0.57 -41.71
C GLY A 730 44.52 -1.96 -41.24
N SER A 731 45.18 -2.69 -42.13
CA SER A 731 45.66 -4.07 -41.97
C SER A 731 47.03 -4.16 -41.29
N GLY A 732 47.35 -5.27 -40.62
CA GLY A 732 48.74 -5.57 -40.20
C GLY A 732 48.92 -6.73 -39.21
N ASP A 733 49.24 -7.91 -39.75
CA ASP A 733 49.95 -9.11 -39.24
C ASP A 733 50.30 -9.33 -37.75
N ASP A 734 50.05 -10.59 -37.33
CA ASP A 734 50.93 -11.54 -36.62
C ASP A 734 52.13 -11.03 -35.80
N SER A 735 52.18 -11.42 -34.51
CA SER A 735 52.91 -12.64 -34.09
C SER A 735 53.08 -12.81 -32.56
N ASN A 736 53.18 -14.07 -32.12
CA ASN A 736 53.84 -14.58 -30.91
C ASN A 736 53.82 -13.77 -29.58
N ALA A 737 53.20 -14.34 -28.53
CA ALA A 737 53.92 -15.15 -27.52
C ALA A 737 53.11 -15.35 -26.22
N ALA A 738 52.93 -16.61 -25.82
CA ALA A 738 52.80 -16.98 -24.41
C ALA A 738 54.22 -17.33 -23.88
N PRO A 739 54.54 -17.20 -22.57
CA PRO A 739 54.00 -18.18 -21.61
C PRO A 739 53.70 -17.67 -20.17
N GLY A 740 52.85 -18.48 -19.53
CA GLY A 740 52.62 -18.69 -18.09
C GLY A 740 53.35 -17.91 -17.01
N LEU A 741 52.55 -17.37 -16.08
CA LEU A 741 52.36 -17.97 -14.75
C LEU A 741 50.93 -17.73 -14.24
#